data_AF-A0A9D4TVP6-F1
#
_entry.id   AF-A0A9D4TVP6-F1
#
_cell.length_a   1.000
_cell.length_b   1.000
_cell.length_c   1.000
_cell.angle_alpha   90.00
_cell.angle_beta   90.00
_cell.angle_gamma   90.00
#
_symmetry.space_group_name_H-M   'P 1'
#
loop_
_entity.id
_entity.type
_entity.pdbx_description
1 polymer ?
#
loop_
_entity_poly.entity_id
_entity_poly.type
_entity_poly.pdbx_seq_one_letter_code
_entity_poly.pdbx_strand_id
1 'polypeptide(L)'
;MDLTGYHGRRSSPLLQATIHAPSRKLSNRRTVSLATRGTLLLLFVLAVWAAIHRSSRTPDSPAAASSTAKPASKGGSRRVAAEVVPSAPQKAVAEGGSDTRAQALLTSRVERAMRIMPQYRGAGKVETYPQFSNANRLLLASHGRLMWYRYDTDELAVLHEGEGVYHGIFPGAERGMLGEPTTLWVVSRPHNSRPDASKEWLLHLDMESGAELGRVQIASKWAHDAVRRRDHVYVASTGDGKVLELSFPNMTTVRELQLFTLHEHLNTLAPTSTGKLWGVLHNLGSSLLVQIDLVTGKEEVRLPNVGVKAHGLVHWGSGMLVLDSNGGALSLVDPTAGAVTQLWHLGDSSKFLKGLCVVDDIAFFGIAARTDRHNREDPALNCELAAFDLRTRLLLWRRQLPTKGLLNIVAAPHLIVESTSYAVSTLEQISYRSKKAYADALDAVHQWQLQQEHEAQGMLQVEPKPDLSGGGGGDAVVPDPAAQHAGVGAAGSGTAGGGMQQQKQQQQQVQEQQEAGKGNRVAEVELLPPEVLQDAGLAHPEEQQQQGQQQQRQASEQEQQAAHVGGQAGIVQRALIETQRLPATDPLAQYPPLLDPVRWSSGLPRFLLSAKGRRHGLAAGAQLPLFRTDTSGLKAALQELADSDWDEEVQRASNAWIDGRTKVLDMFKAGTRSILLVFSDQDGGNALRFPWYQRFAQWVEPWLLQILGPVDMHNIMRLQLAVMAPHSTIRQHMDSGGYAEAGHRIHVVVQTNPGVTFLVCEPSKRGKAAAGQAADHEPRLCVPLHVEEGLVFELNNRLAHSVTNGDQPRIHLVIDVAESARPHRQLRVGEVCSYGSGKIVCPPEEKEEEGKATEDAEEAHGGGDTLRRAAAR
;
A
#
# COMPACT_ATOMS: atom_id res chain seq x y z
N MET A 1 6.29 -59.76 37.61
CA MET A 1 4.98 -60.23 38.09
C MET A 1 3.96 -59.32 37.41
N ASP A 2 3.07 -59.72 36.52
CA ASP A 2 2.63 -61.05 36.11
C ASP A 2 2.11 -60.95 34.65
N LEU A 3 2.36 -61.99 33.85
CA LEU A 3 2.09 -62.07 32.41
C LEU A 3 1.04 -63.16 32.16
N THR A 4 -0.16 -62.79 31.72
CA THR A 4 -1.15 -63.67 31.06
C THR A 4 -2.06 -62.75 30.23
N GLY A 5 -2.34 -62.89 28.94
CA GLY A 5 -2.39 -64.05 28.08
C GLY A 5 -3.80 -64.10 27.48
N TYR A 6 -4.00 -63.64 26.23
CA TYR A 6 -5.23 -63.92 25.48
C TYR A 6 -4.94 -64.01 23.97
N HIS A 7 -4.88 -65.26 23.49
CA HIS A 7 -4.94 -65.63 22.08
C HIS A 7 -6.40 -65.73 21.65
N GLY A 8 -6.76 -65.09 20.54
CA GLY A 8 -8.06 -65.26 19.88
C GLY A 8 -7.91 -65.26 18.37
N ARG A 9 -7.62 -66.44 17.79
CA ARG A 9 -7.76 -66.72 16.36
C ARG A 9 -9.25 -66.71 15.98
N ARG A 10 -9.62 -65.95 14.95
CA ARG A 10 -10.79 -66.26 14.11
C ARG A 10 -10.45 -66.08 12.65
N SER A 11 -10.85 -67.08 11.89
CA SER A 11 -10.61 -67.34 10.48
C SER A 11 -11.83 -67.01 9.63
N SER A 12 -11.57 -66.45 8.43
CA SER A 12 -12.33 -66.57 7.16
C SER A 12 -13.63 -65.74 7.00
N PRO A 13 -14.12 -65.47 5.76
CA PRO A 13 -13.59 -65.82 4.43
C PRO A 13 -13.44 -64.66 3.43
N LEU A 14 -12.72 -64.98 2.34
CA LEU A 14 -12.65 -64.30 1.05
C LEU A 14 -14.03 -64.02 0.43
N LEU A 15 -14.24 -62.80 -0.05
CA LEU A 15 -15.22 -62.47 -1.08
C LEU A 15 -14.52 -61.67 -2.19
N GLN A 16 -14.27 -62.36 -3.30
CA GLN A 16 -13.94 -61.74 -4.59
C GLN A 16 -15.20 -61.11 -5.16
N ALA A 17 -15.15 -59.80 -5.43
CA ALA A 17 -16.13 -59.12 -6.27
C ALA A 17 -15.38 -58.47 -7.45
N THR A 18 -15.35 -59.21 -8.54
CA THR A 18 -15.06 -58.73 -9.90
C THR A 18 -16.20 -57.84 -10.37
N ILE A 19 -15.93 -56.56 -10.61
CA ILE A 19 -16.77 -55.71 -11.47
C ILE A 19 -15.87 -55.09 -12.54
N HIS A 20 -15.98 -55.63 -13.75
CA HIS A 20 -15.52 -55.03 -14.98
C HIS A 20 -16.39 -53.82 -15.34
N ALA A 21 -15.76 -52.68 -15.62
CA ALA A 21 -16.37 -51.58 -16.38
C ALA A 21 -15.41 -51.13 -17.49
N PRO A 22 -15.91 -50.83 -18.70
CA PRO A 22 -15.09 -50.77 -19.91
C PRO A 22 -14.39 -49.40 -20.08
N SER A 23 -13.09 -49.43 -20.38
CA SER A 23 -12.33 -48.24 -20.78
C SER A 23 -12.72 -47.81 -22.21
N ARG A 24 -13.34 -46.64 -22.36
CA ARG A 24 -13.49 -45.96 -23.65
C ARG A 24 -12.13 -45.46 -24.14
N LYS A 25 -11.70 -45.94 -25.31
CA LYS A 25 -10.51 -45.46 -26.05
C LYS A 25 -10.74 -44.03 -26.54
N LEU A 26 -9.90 -43.10 -26.10
CA LEU A 26 -9.76 -41.77 -26.70
C LEU A 26 -8.87 -41.84 -27.94
N SER A 27 -9.24 -41.02 -28.92
CA SER A 27 -8.83 -41.05 -30.32
C SER A 27 -7.40 -40.55 -30.58
N ASN A 28 -6.85 -41.07 -31.68
CA ASN A 28 -5.56 -40.75 -32.30
C ASN A 28 -5.21 -39.26 -32.34
N ARG A 29 -4.19 -38.85 -31.56
CA ARG A 29 -3.34 -37.71 -31.94
C ARG A 29 -2.24 -38.23 -32.88
N ARG A 30 -2.31 -37.85 -34.16
CA ARG A 30 -1.23 -38.06 -35.13
C ARG A 30 0.00 -37.30 -34.64
N THR A 31 1.00 -38.02 -34.16
CA THR A 31 2.32 -37.46 -33.89
C THR A 31 3.00 -37.16 -35.21
N VAL A 32 3.39 -35.89 -35.39
CA VAL A 32 4.25 -35.47 -36.51
C VAL A 32 5.60 -36.16 -36.33
N SER A 33 6.09 -36.84 -37.37
CA SER A 33 7.29 -37.66 -37.28
C SER A 33 8.53 -36.80 -36.97
N LEU A 34 9.54 -37.44 -36.36
CA LEU A 34 10.81 -36.80 -36.04
C LEU A 34 11.48 -36.20 -37.29
N ALA A 35 11.28 -36.84 -38.45
CA ALA A 35 11.80 -36.36 -39.74
C ALA A 35 11.19 -35.01 -40.13
N THR A 36 9.87 -34.85 -39.99
CA THR A 36 9.19 -33.58 -40.31
C THR A 36 9.63 -32.45 -39.37
N ARG A 37 9.90 -32.76 -38.09
CA ARG A 37 10.47 -31.78 -37.14
C ARG A 37 11.89 -31.37 -37.54
N GLY A 38 12.71 -32.32 -37.99
CA GLY A 38 14.06 -32.05 -38.51
C GLY A 38 14.03 -31.15 -39.76
N THR A 39 13.11 -31.41 -40.69
CA THR A 39 12.98 -30.58 -41.91
C THR A 39 12.54 -29.16 -41.59
N LEU A 40 11.59 -28.97 -40.68
CA LEU A 40 11.13 -27.64 -40.28
C LEU A 40 12.24 -26.83 -39.58
N LEU A 41 13.06 -27.48 -38.75
CA LEU A 41 14.21 -26.84 -38.10
C LEU A 41 15.27 -26.43 -39.14
N LEU A 42 15.56 -27.28 -40.12
CA LEU A 42 16.53 -26.98 -41.17
C LEU A 42 16.09 -25.78 -42.03
N LEU A 43 14.80 -25.73 -42.39
CA LEU A 43 14.22 -24.62 -43.15
C LEU A 43 14.29 -23.30 -42.37
N PHE A 44 14.06 -23.35 -41.05
CA PHE A 44 14.17 -22.18 -40.19
C PHE A 44 15.62 -21.65 -40.11
N VAL A 45 16.60 -22.55 -39.96
CA VAL A 45 18.02 -22.18 -39.93
C VAL A 45 18.47 -21.56 -41.26
N LEU A 46 18.03 -22.13 -42.39
CA LEU A 46 18.34 -21.58 -43.72
C LEU A 46 17.73 -20.19 -43.94
N ALA A 47 16.51 -19.95 -43.43
CA ALA A 47 15.87 -18.64 -43.51
C ALA A 47 16.61 -17.57 -42.69
N VAL A 48 17.06 -17.92 -41.47
CA VAL A 48 17.85 -17.02 -40.62
C VAL A 48 19.21 -16.72 -41.24
N TRP A 49 19.89 -17.73 -41.80
CA TRP A 49 21.16 -17.54 -42.48
C TRP A 49 21.03 -16.64 -43.72
N ALA A 50 19.98 -16.81 -44.52
CA ALA A 50 19.71 -15.95 -45.68
C ALA A 50 19.40 -14.49 -45.28
N ALA A 51 18.77 -14.26 -44.13
CA ALA A 51 18.50 -12.92 -43.61
C ALA A 51 19.80 -12.20 -43.16
N ILE A 52 20.69 -12.91 -42.46
CA ILE A 52 21.99 -12.36 -42.03
C ILE A 52 22.87 -12.03 -43.25
N HIS A 53 22.84 -12.88 -44.28
CA HIS A 53 23.67 -12.66 -45.47
C HIS A 53 23.17 -11.53 -46.37
N ARG A 54 21.91 -11.10 -46.21
CA ARG A 54 21.36 -9.91 -46.88
C ARG A 54 21.71 -8.61 -46.18
N SER A 55 21.96 -8.61 -44.87
CA SER A 55 22.28 -7.38 -44.14
C SER A 55 23.75 -6.96 -44.26
N SER A 56 24.62 -7.82 -44.80
CA SER A 56 26.08 -7.57 -44.88
C SER A 56 26.56 -7.02 -46.22
N ARG A 57 25.70 -6.36 -47.01
CA ARG A 57 26.11 -5.66 -48.24
C ARG A 57 25.66 -4.21 -48.21
N THR A 58 26.52 -3.33 -47.71
CA THR A 58 26.47 -1.89 -47.99
C THR A 58 27.40 -1.57 -49.16
N PRO A 59 26.98 -0.72 -50.11
CA PRO A 59 27.83 -0.30 -51.22
C PRO A 59 28.78 0.83 -50.79
N ASP A 60 29.99 0.78 -51.34
CA ASP A 60 31.05 1.77 -51.20
C ASP A 60 30.62 3.18 -51.65
N SER A 61 31.18 4.21 -51.01
CA SER A 61 31.26 5.56 -51.58
C SER A 61 32.67 6.14 -51.43
N PRO A 62 33.12 6.94 -52.42
CA PRO A 62 34.52 7.24 -52.62
C PRO A 62 35.02 8.45 -51.83
N ALA A 63 36.35 8.53 -51.80
CA ALA A 63 37.21 9.45 -51.06
C ALA A 63 37.01 10.95 -51.31
N ALA A 64 37.31 11.74 -50.27
CA ALA A 64 37.87 13.09 -50.39
C ALA A 64 38.75 13.40 -49.18
N ALA A 65 39.77 14.22 -49.45
CA ALA A 65 41.09 14.16 -48.84
C ALA A 65 41.28 15.06 -47.61
N SER A 66 42.39 14.75 -46.93
CA SER A 66 42.99 15.43 -45.78
C SER A 66 43.21 16.94 -45.95
N SER A 67 43.08 17.69 -44.85
CA SER A 67 44.12 18.64 -44.47
C SER A 67 44.20 18.82 -42.95
N THR A 68 45.44 18.78 -42.48
CA THR A 68 45.95 18.95 -41.13
C THR A 68 46.14 20.44 -40.78
N ALA A 69 45.89 20.86 -39.54
CA ALA A 69 46.78 21.81 -38.84
C ALA A 69 46.46 21.92 -37.34
N LYS A 70 47.52 21.76 -36.53
CA LYS A 70 47.62 22.10 -35.09
C LYS A 70 47.96 23.60 -34.91
N PRO A 71 47.78 24.17 -33.70
CA PRO A 71 47.96 25.60 -33.45
C PRO A 71 49.39 25.95 -33.05
N ALA A 72 49.81 27.19 -33.37
CA ALA A 72 50.99 27.82 -32.80
C ALA A 72 50.71 29.29 -32.46
N SER A 73 51.16 29.66 -31.27
CA SER A 73 51.05 30.95 -30.61
C SER A 73 52.17 31.94 -30.98
N LYS A 74 51.87 33.25 -30.86
CA LYS A 74 52.67 34.39 -30.32
C LYS A 74 52.88 35.60 -31.25
N GLY A 75 52.56 36.78 -30.68
CA GLY A 75 53.14 38.11 -30.93
C GLY A 75 52.73 38.78 -32.24
N GLY A 76 52.45 40.08 -32.38
CA GLY A 76 52.54 41.26 -31.53
C GLY A 76 52.73 42.49 -32.45
N SER A 77 52.16 43.65 -32.07
CA SER A 77 52.49 45.03 -32.53
C SER A 77 51.70 45.69 -33.70
N ARG A 78 50.81 46.62 -33.31
CA ARG A 78 50.76 48.09 -33.57
C ARG A 78 50.98 48.70 -35.00
N ARG A 79 49.92 49.33 -35.55
CA ARG A 79 49.79 50.75 -36.06
C ARG A 79 48.54 50.87 -36.97
N VAL A 80 47.49 51.61 -36.59
CA VAL A 80 47.12 53.03 -36.90
C VAL A 80 46.63 53.32 -38.34
N ALA A 81 45.36 53.75 -38.38
CA ALA A 81 44.63 54.62 -39.32
C ALA A 81 44.42 54.20 -40.79
N ALA A 82 43.15 54.03 -41.19
CA ALA A 82 42.44 55.03 -42.00
C ALA A 82 40.97 54.62 -42.24
N GLU A 83 40.15 55.64 -42.29
CA GLU A 83 38.70 55.74 -42.42
C GLU A 83 38.21 55.35 -43.83
N VAL A 84 37.25 54.42 -43.93
CA VAL A 84 36.40 54.24 -45.12
C VAL A 84 34.99 53.84 -44.66
N VAL A 85 34.05 54.75 -44.89
CA VAL A 85 32.59 54.55 -44.81
C VAL A 85 32.15 53.66 -45.98
N PRO A 86 31.33 52.62 -45.74
CA PRO A 86 30.05 52.61 -46.44
C PRO A 86 28.87 52.01 -45.66
N SER A 87 27.70 52.62 -45.93
CA SER A 87 26.34 52.05 -45.94
C SER A 87 25.75 51.38 -44.68
N ALA A 88 24.61 51.94 -44.27
CA ALA A 88 23.71 51.47 -43.24
C ALA A 88 23.22 50.02 -43.44
N PRO A 89 23.23 49.16 -42.40
CA PRO A 89 22.40 47.98 -42.36
C PRO A 89 21.03 48.33 -41.74
N GLN A 90 20.02 47.75 -42.38
CA GLN A 90 18.60 47.92 -42.13
C GLN A 90 18.20 47.54 -40.70
N LYS A 91 17.12 48.18 -40.23
CA LYS A 91 16.36 47.82 -39.01
C LYS A 91 16.12 46.31 -38.98
N ALA A 92 16.70 45.63 -38.00
CA ALA A 92 16.23 44.32 -37.57
C ALA A 92 14.88 44.51 -36.88
N VAL A 93 13.81 44.27 -37.64
CA VAL A 93 12.43 44.19 -37.15
C VAL A 93 12.31 42.88 -36.36
N ALA A 94 11.78 43.01 -35.15
CA ALA A 94 11.47 41.92 -34.25
C ALA A 94 10.24 41.17 -34.76
N GLU A 95 10.43 39.98 -35.35
CA GLU A 95 9.34 39.02 -35.57
C GLU A 95 9.86 37.60 -35.31
N GLY A 96 9.58 37.11 -34.10
CA GLY A 96 9.86 35.74 -33.66
C GLY A 96 9.12 35.39 -32.37
N GLY A 97 7.99 36.08 -32.11
CA GLY A 97 7.33 36.11 -30.80
C GLY A 97 6.01 35.34 -30.70
N SER A 98 5.49 34.71 -31.77
CA SER A 98 4.18 34.05 -31.72
C SER A 98 4.22 32.54 -31.56
N ASP A 99 5.27 31.85 -32.03
CA ASP A 99 5.29 30.38 -32.03
C ASP A 99 5.71 29.75 -30.69
N THR A 100 6.60 30.39 -29.95
CA THR A 100 7.04 29.86 -28.65
C THR A 100 5.93 29.88 -27.60
N ARG A 101 5.00 30.84 -27.69
CA ARG A 101 3.85 30.94 -26.78
C ARG A 101 2.76 29.93 -27.14
N ALA A 102 2.52 29.67 -28.43
CA ALA A 102 1.59 28.64 -28.88
C ALA A 102 2.10 27.24 -28.56
N GLN A 103 3.41 26.99 -28.75
CA GLN A 103 4.07 25.74 -28.42
C GLN A 103 4.13 25.51 -26.90
N ALA A 104 4.41 26.53 -26.09
CA ALA A 104 4.35 26.43 -24.62
C ALA A 104 2.92 26.22 -24.08
N LEU A 105 1.90 26.84 -24.69
CA LEU A 105 0.49 26.61 -24.36
C LEU A 105 0.02 25.21 -24.77
N LEU A 106 0.53 24.66 -25.87
CA LEU A 106 0.21 23.31 -26.35
C LEU A 106 0.85 22.24 -25.46
N THR A 107 2.14 22.39 -25.12
CA THR A 107 2.84 21.51 -24.16
C THR A 107 2.17 21.56 -22.78
N SER A 108 1.78 22.76 -22.31
CA SER A 108 1.02 22.91 -21.06
C SER A 108 -0.38 22.28 -21.12
N ARG A 109 -1.02 22.18 -22.29
CA ARG A 109 -2.34 21.53 -22.46
C ARG A 109 -2.21 20.01 -22.51
N VAL A 110 -1.16 19.48 -23.14
CA VAL A 110 -0.82 18.05 -23.16
C VAL A 110 -0.45 17.55 -21.77
N GLU A 111 0.36 18.30 -21.01
CA GLU A 111 0.71 17.96 -19.62
C GLU A 111 -0.50 18.01 -18.67
N ARG A 112 -1.49 18.88 -18.95
CA ARG A 112 -2.71 19.01 -18.15
C ARG A 112 -3.74 17.91 -18.49
N ALA A 113 -3.79 17.46 -19.74
CA ALA A 113 -4.60 16.32 -20.17
C ALA A 113 -4.06 14.98 -19.63
N MET A 114 -2.75 14.88 -19.40
CA MET A 114 -2.09 13.68 -18.85
C MET A 114 -2.14 13.58 -17.31
N ARG A 115 -2.62 14.61 -16.59
CA ARG A 115 -2.57 14.65 -15.11
C ARG A 115 -3.92 14.84 -14.39
N ILE A 116 -5.06 14.76 -15.07
CA ILE A 116 -6.37 14.89 -14.40
C ILE A 116 -7.38 13.92 -15.02
N MET A 117 -7.69 12.82 -14.32
CA MET A 117 -9.01 12.16 -14.21
C MET A 117 -8.89 10.83 -13.44
N PRO A 118 -9.59 10.65 -12.30
CA PRO A 118 -9.64 9.39 -11.54
C PRO A 118 -10.78 8.48 -12.04
N GLN A 119 -10.60 7.14 -12.02
CA GLN A 119 -11.56 6.12 -11.54
C GLN A 119 -11.16 4.67 -11.89
N TYR A 120 -11.80 3.73 -11.19
CA TYR A 120 -11.37 2.41 -10.70
C TYR A 120 -11.78 1.19 -11.58
N ARG A 121 -11.24 0.01 -11.19
CA ARG A 121 -11.60 -1.43 -11.43
C ARG A 121 -10.95 -2.21 -12.59
N GLY A 122 -10.26 -3.29 -12.19
CA GLY A 122 -10.29 -4.58 -12.88
C GLY A 122 -9.06 -5.46 -12.69
N ALA A 123 -9.20 -6.61 -12.02
CA ALA A 123 -8.15 -7.59 -11.78
C ALA A 123 -7.82 -8.44 -13.01
N GLY A 124 -6.53 -8.67 -13.29
CA GLY A 124 -6.14 -9.68 -14.27
C GLY A 124 -4.64 -9.74 -14.58
N LYS A 125 -3.96 -10.75 -14.00
CA LYS A 125 -2.68 -11.39 -14.37
C LYS A 125 -1.48 -10.49 -14.69
N VAL A 126 -0.51 -10.49 -13.77
CA VAL A 126 0.80 -9.85 -13.91
C VAL A 126 1.74 -10.78 -14.68
N GLU A 127 1.90 -10.54 -15.98
CA GLU A 127 3.17 -10.83 -16.63
C GLU A 127 4.15 -9.73 -16.18
N THR A 128 5.18 -10.14 -15.45
CA THR A 128 6.20 -9.26 -14.87
C THR A 128 7.00 -8.58 -15.96
N TYR A 129 6.76 -7.29 -16.18
CA TYR A 129 7.67 -6.44 -16.95
C TYR A 129 8.99 -6.29 -16.16
N PRO A 130 10.17 -6.48 -16.77
CA PRO A 130 11.47 -6.34 -16.10
C PRO A 130 11.70 -4.97 -15.45
N GLN A 131 10.98 -3.93 -15.92
CA GLN A 131 11.15 -2.53 -15.53
C GLN A 131 10.64 -2.20 -14.12
N PHE A 132 9.75 -3.00 -13.53
CA PHE A 132 9.27 -2.80 -12.15
C PHE A 132 10.04 -3.61 -11.10
N SER A 133 11.08 -4.35 -11.49
CA SER A 133 11.94 -5.05 -10.52
C SER A 133 12.56 -4.10 -9.48
N ASN A 134 12.63 -2.81 -9.79
CA ASN A 134 13.12 -1.76 -8.90
C ASN A 134 12.02 -0.93 -8.22
N ALA A 135 10.73 -1.15 -8.48
CA ALA A 135 9.67 -0.36 -7.84
C ALA A 135 9.63 -0.54 -6.31
N ASN A 136 10.16 -1.67 -5.83
CA ASN A 136 10.16 -2.04 -4.42
C ASN A 136 11.33 -1.47 -3.61
N ARG A 137 12.00 -0.40 -4.09
CA ARG A 137 13.12 0.22 -3.37
C ARG A 137 12.79 1.64 -2.91
N LEU A 138 13.36 2.05 -1.79
CA LEU A 138 13.28 3.40 -1.24
C LEU A 138 14.70 3.96 -1.13
N LEU A 139 14.85 5.25 -1.43
CA LEU A 139 16.09 5.96 -1.18
C LEU A 139 16.02 6.58 0.21
N LEU A 140 16.98 6.22 1.05
CA LEU A 140 17.08 6.62 2.45
C LEU A 140 18.28 7.54 2.61
N ALA A 141 18.08 8.71 3.19
CA ALA A 141 19.15 9.67 3.50
C ALA A 141 19.27 9.83 5.01
N SER A 142 20.49 9.68 5.53
CA SER A 142 20.80 9.75 6.94
C SER A 142 21.97 10.68 7.22
N HIS A 143 22.35 10.82 8.49
CA HIS A 143 23.67 11.29 8.85
C HIS A 143 24.73 10.30 8.39
N GLY A 144 25.52 10.69 7.40
CA GLY A 144 26.68 9.94 6.93
C GLY A 144 26.42 9.05 5.72
N ARG A 145 25.16 8.68 5.40
CA ARG A 145 24.84 7.72 4.33
C ARG A 145 23.60 8.07 3.50
N LEU A 146 23.71 7.76 2.21
CA LEU A 146 22.63 7.63 1.24
C LEU A 146 22.53 6.14 0.85
N MET A 147 21.35 5.55 0.92
CA MET A 147 21.16 4.10 0.80
C MET A 147 19.92 3.75 -0.02
N TRP A 148 20.04 2.73 -0.87
CA TRP A 148 18.88 2.03 -1.41
C TRP A 148 18.41 0.97 -0.43
N TYR A 149 17.11 0.91 -0.19
CA TYR A 149 16.48 -0.10 0.65
C TYR A 149 15.36 -0.80 -0.10
N ARG A 150 15.49 -2.10 -0.33
CA ARG A 150 14.47 -2.94 -0.96
C ARG A 150 13.54 -3.53 0.08
N TYR A 151 12.29 -3.09 0.13
CA TYR A 151 11.37 -3.54 1.18
C TYR A 151 10.74 -4.92 0.91
N ASP A 152 10.90 -5.48 -0.28
CA ASP A 152 10.47 -6.85 -0.59
C ASP A 152 11.49 -7.89 -0.09
N THR A 153 12.78 -7.61 -0.27
CA THR A 153 13.91 -8.50 0.06
C THR A 153 14.66 -8.14 1.35
N ASP A 154 14.36 -6.99 1.95
CA ASP A 154 15.06 -6.43 3.11
C ASP A 154 16.56 -6.15 2.84
N GLU A 155 16.89 -5.86 1.58
CA GLU A 155 18.26 -5.55 1.17
C GLU A 155 18.53 -4.05 1.32
N LEU A 156 19.61 -3.71 2.04
CA LEU A 156 20.11 -2.34 2.15
C LEU A 156 21.46 -2.22 1.44
N ALA A 157 21.54 -1.37 0.42
CA ALA A 157 22.77 -1.05 -0.30
C ALA A 157 23.16 0.41 -0.04
N VAL A 158 24.38 0.65 0.45
CA VAL A 158 24.91 2.00 0.58
C VAL A 158 25.27 2.51 -0.80
N LEU A 159 24.66 3.63 -1.20
CA LEU A 159 24.89 4.28 -2.48
C LEU A 159 26.02 5.30 -2.38
N HIS A 160 26.04 6.09 -1.31
CA HIS A 160 27.05 7.12 -1.08
C HIS A 160 27.25 7.37 0.42
N GLU A 161 28.47 7.63 0.88
CA GLU A 161 28.76 7.93 2.29
C GLU A 161 29.93 8.91 2.45
N GLY A 162 30.04 9.53 3.63
CA GLY A 162 31.20 10.35 4.00
C GLY A 162 31.13 11.86 3.75
N GLU A 163 30.12 12.37 3.04
CA GLU A 163 29.96 13.82 2.78
C GLU A 163 29.20 14.58 3.87
N GLY A 164 28.95 13.96 5.04
CA GLY A 164 28.25 14.59 6.15
C GLY A 164 26.76 14.22 6.19
N VAL A 165 25.90 15.22 6.26
CA VAL A 165 24.46 15.05 6.44
C VAL A 165 23.73 15.14 5.11
N TYR A 166 23.07 14.04 4.72
CA TYR A 166 22.21 14.02 3.54
C TYR A 166 20.79 14.47 3.88
N HIS A 167 20.27 15.38 3.07
CA HIS A 167 18.92 15.95 3.12
C HIS A 167 18.24 15.82 1.76
N GLY A 168 17.31 16.71 1.41
CA GLY A 168 16.42 16.62 0.26
C GLY A 168 17.02 16.07 -1.03
N ILE A 169 16.21 15.29 -1.74
CA ILE A 169 16.62 14.48 -2.88
C ILE A 169 15.61 14.67 -4.01
N PHE A 170 16.11 14.76 -5.23
CA PHE A 170 15.30 14.74 -6.45
C PHE A 170 16.08 14.13 -7.62
N PRO A 171 15.41 13.55 -8.63
CA PRO A 171 16.10 12.99 -9.79
C PRO A 171 16.68 14.06 -10.72
N GLY A 172 17.82 13.74 -11.32
CA GLY A 172 18.53 14.53 -12.32
C GLY A 172 18.14 14.16 -13.74
N ALA A 173 19.14 13.88 -14.57
CA ALA A 173 18.95 13.47 -15.97
C ALA A 173 18.13 12.18 -16.10
N GLU A 174 17.24 12.18 -17.08
CA GLU A 174 16.34 11.07 -17.43
C GLU A 174 16.79 10.46 -18.76
N ARG A 175 16.66 9.14 -18.95
CA ARG A 175 16.93 8.43 -20.21
C ARG A 175 15.77 7.52 -20.61
N GLY A 176 15.75 7.15 -21.89
CA GLY A 176 14.73 6.27 -22.45
C GLY A 176 13.42 6.99 -22.76
N MET A 177 12.51 6.31 -23.48
CA MET A 177 11.23 6.91 -23.90
C MET A 177 10.28 7.18 -22.74
N LEU A 178 10.50 6.53 -21.59
CA LEU A 178 9.67 6.66 -20.40
C LEU A 178 10.22 7.67 -19.38
N GLY A 179 11.35 8.34 -19.68
CA GLY A 179 11.95 9.33 -18.79
C GLY A 179 12.51 8.73 -17.50
N GLU A 180 13.15 7.57 -17.58
CA GLU A 180 13.71 6.88 -16.41
C GLU A 180 14.88 7.69 -15.82
N PRO A 181 14.83 8.07 -14.53
CA PRO A 181 15.92 8.80 -13.90
C PRO A 181 17.21 7.98 -13.89
N THR A 182 18.30 8.57 -14.37
CA THR A 182 19.64 7.94 -14.39
C THR A 182 20.61 8.54 -13.40
N THR A 183 20.30 9.74 -12.90
CA THR A 183 21.13 10.45 -11.93
C THR A 183 20.24 11.03 -10.85
N LEU A 184 20.80 11.31 -9.68
CA LEU A 184 20.11 11.95 -8.57
C LEU A 184 20.87 13.21 -8.13
N TRP A 185 20.14 14.17 -7.58
CA TRP A 185 20.71 15.27 -6.84
C TRP A 185 20.32 15.16 -5.37
N VAL A 186 21.29 15.38 -4.49
CA VAL A 186 21.08 15.31 -3.03
C VAL A 186 21.74 16.49 -2.34
N VAL A 187 21.05 17.07 -1.36
CA VAL A 187 21.64 18.06 -0.46
C VAL A 187 22.61 17.36 0.46
N SER A 188 23.85 17.84 0.48
CA SER A 188 24.88 17.46 1.44
C SER A 188 25.35 18.67 2.22
N ARG A 189 25.36 18.56 3.55
CA ARG A 189 25.87 19.60 4.43
C ARG A 189 26.78 19.03 5.52
N PRO A 190 27.77 19.79 5.97
CA PRO A 190 28.62 19.39 7.08
C PRO A 190 27.83 19.20 8.37
N HIS A 191 28.37 18.37 9.26
CA HIS A 191 27.76 18.12 10.56
C HIS A 191 27.71 19.40 11.39
N ASN A 192 26.63 19.58 12.14
CA ASN A 192 26.47 20.72 13.06
C ASN A 192 27.59 20.80 14.11
N SER A 193 28.26 19.68 14.40
CA SER A 193 29.42 19.57 15.29
C SER A 193 30.74 20.06 14.68
N ARG A 194 30.79 20.31 13.35
CA ARG A 194 32.00 20.70 12.60
C ARG A 194 31.77 22.02 11.85
N PRO A 195 31.78 23.17 12.55
CA PRO A 195 31.42 24.48 11.97
C PRO A 195 32.40 25.01 10.90
N ASP A 196 33.60 24.41 10.80
CA ASP A 196 34.68 24.90 9.94
C ASP A 196 34.44 24.69 8.44
N ALA A 197 33.53 23.77 8.10
CA ALA A 197 32.99 23.64 6.75
C ALA A 197 31.69 24.45 6.70
N SER A 198 31.72 25.67 6.18
CA SER A 198 30.52 26.49 6.00
C SER A 198 29.79 26.22 4.68
N LYS A 199 30.33 25.33 3.84
CA LYS A 199 29.84 25.10 2.48
C LYS A 199 28.84 23.96 2.45
N GLU A 200 27.68 24.23 1.87
CA GLU A 200 26.64 23.25 1.59
C GLU A 200 26.58 23.00 0.08
N TRP A 201 26.26 21.76 -0.30
CA TRP A 201 26.38 21.29 -1.67
C TRP A 201 25.10 20.60 -2.13
N LEU A 202 24.79 20.74 -3.42
CA LEU A 202 24.01 19.76 -4.15
C LEU A 202 24.98 18.82 -4.85
N LEU A 203 24.99 17.55 -4.46
CA LEU A 203 25.78 16.50 -5.10
C LEU A 203 24.98 15.90 -6.24
N HIS A 204 25.59 15.76 -7.41
CA HIS A 204 25.05 15.07 -8.58
C HIS A 204 25.65 13.67 -8.63
N LEU A 205 24.85 12.64 -8.40
CA LEU A 205 25.32 11.26 -8.36
C LEU A 205 24.68 10.43 -9.47
N ASP A 206 25.40 9.43 -9.96
CA ASP A 206 24.84 8.34 -10.73
C ASP A 206 23.87 7.53 -9.85
N MET A 207 22.65 7.26 -10.33
CA MET A 207 21.58 6.74 -9.48
C MET A 207 21.78 5.28 -9.06
N GLU A 208 22.51 4.50 -9.85
CA GLU A 208 22.74 3.07 -9.58
C GLU A 208 24.06 2.85 -8.84
N SER A 209 25.16 3.44 -9.30
CA SER A 209 26.49 3.26 -8.71
C SER A 209 26.77 4.19 -7.53
N GLY A 210 26.06 5.31 -7.45
CA GLY A 210 26.31 6.36 -6.46
C GLY A 210 27.56 7.19 -6.75
N ALA A 211 28.23 6.96 -7.88
CA ALA A 211 29.41 7.71 -8.27
C ALA A 211 29.07 9.21 -8.42
N GLU A 212 29.87 10.08 -7.82
CA GLU A 212 29.70 11.51 -7.99
C GLU A 212 30.07 11.94 -9.42
N LEU A 213 29.10 12.55 -10.08
CA LEU A 213 29.22 13.13 -11.42
C LEU A 213 29.58 14.62 -11.37
N GLY A 214 29.27 15.27 -10.25
CA GLY A 214 29.63 16.66 -9.96
C GLY A 214 28.98 17.16 -8.68
N ARG A 215 29.26 18.43 -8.35
CA ARG A 215 28.61 19.11 -7.22
C ARG A 215 28.49 20.62 -7.47
N VAL A 216 27.47 21.23 -6.90
CA VAL A 216 27.21 22.67 -6.97
C VAL A 216 27.11 23.22 -5.56
N GLN A 217 27.89 24.27 -5.25
CA GLN A 217 27.77 24.94 -3.97
C GLN A 217 26.47 25.75 -3.94
N ILE A 218 25.68 25.59 -2.88
CA ILE A 218 24.44 26.35 -2.69
C ILE A 218 24.64 27.47 -1.67
N ALA A 219 24.05 28.64 -1.93
CA ALA A 219 24.08 29.81 -1.05
C ALA A 219 23.07 29.67 0.11
N SER A 220 23.17 28.57 0.85
CA SER A 220 22.29 28.19 1.95
C SER A 220 23.04 28.15 3.27
N LYS A 221 22.29 28.38 4.34
CA LYS A 221 22.71 28.09 5.71
C LYS A 221 21.72 27.08 6.29
N TRP A 222 22.20 25.88 6.58
CA TRP A 222 21.41 24.74 7.03
C TRP A 222 20.35 24.35 6.00
N ALA A 223 20.76 23.88 4.84
CA ALA A 223 19.86 23.32 3.85
C ALA A 223 19.16 22.07 4.42
N HIS A 224 17.85 22.13 4.62
CA HIS A 224 17.07 21.02 5.19
C HIS A 224 16.36 20.16 4.16
N ASP A 225 16.03 20.75 3.00
CA ASP A 225 15.29 20.07 1.94
C ASP A 225 15.57 20.71 0.57
N ALA A 226 15.39 19.92 -0.48
CA ALA A 226 15.48 20.34 -1.86
C ALA A 226 14.55 19.50 -2.71
N VAL A 227 13.70 20.17 -3.49
CA VAL A 227 12.66 19.55 -4.30
C VAL A 227 12.65 20.14 -5.70
N ARG A 228 12.44 19.30 -6.70
CA ARG A 228 12.39 19.71 -8.12
C ARG A 228 10.94 19.76 -8.60
N ARG A 229 10.65 20.79 -9.39
CA ARG A 229 9.43 20.91 -10.18
C ARG A 229 9.81 21.38 -11.58
N ARG A 230 9.70 20.49 -12.56
CA ARG A 230 10.13 20.76 -13.95
C ARG A 230 11.58 21.27 -13.98
N ASP A 231 11.78 22.47 -14.50
CA ASP A 231 13.07 23.11 -14.70
C ASP A 231 13.50 23.98 -13.51
N HIS A 232 12.84 23.84 -12.36
CA HIS A 232 13.10 24.60 -11.15
C HIS A 232 13.39 23.67 -9.97
N VAL A 233 14.36 24.04 -9.15
CA VAL A 233 14.71 23.38 -7.90
C VAL A 233 14.56 24.38 -6.77
N TYR A 234 13.83 24.00 -5.73
CA TYR A 234 13.60 24.81 -4.54
C TYR A 234 14.36 24.22 -3.36
N VAL A 235 15.20 25.02 -2.71
CA VAL A 235 15.99 24.59 -1.54
C VAL A 235 15.55 25.38 -0.31
N ALA A 236 15.23 24.67 0.78
CA ALA A 236 14.92 25.27 2.06
C ALA A 236 16.22 25.64 2.79
N SER A 237 16.59 26.92 2.78
CA SER A 237 17.73 27.46 3.52
C SER A 237 17.27 27.93 4.89
N THR A 238 17.23 27.00 5.82
CA THR A 238 16.55 27.12 7.10
C THR A 238 17.17 28.13 8.05
N GLY A 239 18.49 28.19 8.11
CA GLY A 239 19.24 29.09 9.00
C GLY A 239 19.05 30.57 8.64
N ASP A 240 18.68 30.84 7.40
CA ASP A 240 18.42 32.19 6.90
C ASP A 240 16.92 32.43 6.64
N GLY A 241 16.04 31.42 6.80
CA GLY A 241 14.60 31.56 6.60
C GLY A 241 14.19 31.86 5.15
N LYS A 242 14.97 31.39 4.16
CA LYS A 242 14.72 31.66 2.74
C LYS A 242 14.49 30.39 1.92
N VAL A 243 13.78 30.55 0.81
CA VAL A 243 13.71 29.54 -0.25
C VAL A 243 14.61 29.98 -1.40
N LEU A 244 15.60 29.16 -1.75
CA LEU A 244 16.40 29.37 -2.95
C LEU A 244 15.68 28.74 -4.13
N GLU A 245 15.53 29.47 -5.23
CA GLU A 245 15.09 28.92 -6.49
C GLU A 245 16.29 28.82 -7.44
N LEU A 246 16.56 27.61 -7.91
CA LEU A 246 17.64 27.30 -8.85
C LEU A 246 17.03 26.79 -10.16
N SER A 247 17.68 27.05 -11.29
CA SER A 247 17.30 26.47 -12.57
C SER A 247 17.88 25.07 -12.72
N PHE A 248 17.14 24.17 -13.34
CA PHE A 248 17.59 22.83 -13.70
C PHE A 248 17.95 22.77 -15.19
N PRO A 249 18.96 22.00 -15.62
CA PRO A 249 19.84 21.14 -14.82
C PRO A 249 21.09 21.82 -14.26
N ASN A 250 21.36 23.08 -14.62
CA ASN A 250 22.62 23.76 -14.32
C ASN A 250 22.76 24.24 -12.86
N MET A 251 21.69 24.22 -12.07
CA MET A 251 21.60 24.68 -10.68
C MET A 251 22.00 26.14 -10.46
N THR A 252 21.84 27.00 -11.48
CA THR A 252 22.11 28.43 -11.31
C THR A 252 20.99 29.08 -10.50
N THR A 253 21.34 29.89 -9.50
CA THR A 253 20.34 30.61 -8.70
C THR A 253 19.55 31.58 -9.57
N VAL A 254 18.23 31.37 -9.62
CA VAL A 254 17.28 32.24 -10.30
C VAL A 254 16.92 33.42 -9.40
N ARG A 255 16.57 33.12 -8.13
CA ARG A 255 16.27 34.13 -7.11
C ARG A 255 16.27 33.52 -5.71
N GLU A 256 16.24 34.41 -4.72
CA GLU A 256 16.09 34.06 -3.30
C GLU A 256 14.80 34.67 -2.76
N LEU A 257 13.95 33.86 -2.15
CA LEU A 257 12.72 34.30 -1.52
C LEU A 257 12.95 34.38 -0.01
N GLN A 258 13.20 35.57 0.50
CA GLN A 258 13.32 35.84 1.93
C GLN A 258 11.92 35.95 2.54
N LEU A 259 11.41 34.85 3.08
CA LEU A 259 10.01 34.73 3.50
C LEU A 259 9.85 34.60 5.01
N PHE A 260 10.83 33.99 5.66
CA PHE A 260 10.72 33.58 7.05
C PHE A 260 11.94 34.04 7.85
N THR A 261 11.81 33.91 9.17
CA THR A 261 12.90 34.14 10.12
C THR A 261 13.59 32.83 10.49
N LEU A 262 14.73 32.91 11.19
CA LEU A 262 15.37 31.73 11.78
C LEU A 262 14.45 30.99 12.77
N HIS A 263 13.55 31.71 13.45
CA HIS A 263 12.58 31.11 14.37
C HIS A 263 11.47 30.38 13.61
N GLU A 264 11.03 30.96 12.49
CA GLU A 264 10.14 30.33 11.51
C GLU A 264 10.91 29.33 10.64
N HIS A 265 11.35 28.26 11.30
CA HIS A 265 12.33 27.31 10.79
C HIS A 265 11.72 26.43 9.69
N LEU A 266 11.81 26.92 8.45
CA LEU A 266 11.40 26.22 7.24
C LEU A 266 12.18 24.92 7.08
N ASN A 267 11.48 23.80 6.93
CA ASN A 267 12.08 22.47 7.00
C ASN A 267 11.82 21.59 5.78
N THR A 268 10.58 21.52 5.29
CA THR A 268 10.18 20.64 4.19
C THR A 268 9.39 21.44 3.16
N LEU A 269 9.56 21.11 1.88
CA LEU A 269 8.94 21.81 0.75
C LEU A 269 8.08 20.86 -0.11
N ALA A 270 6.97 21.38 -0.65
CA ALA A 270 6.13 20.67 -1.61
C ALA A 270 5.57 21.64 -2.69
N PRO A 271 6.23 21.77 -3.86
CA PRO A 271 5.79 22.64 -4.94
C PRO A 271 4.58 22.06 -5.66
N THR A 272 3.63 22.90 -6.04
CA THR A 272 2.41 22.52 -6.75
C THR A 272 2.50 22.73 -8.27
N SER A 273 1.62 22.06 -9.01
CA SER A 273 1.45 22.29 -10.46
C SER A 273 0.91 23.67 -10.81
N THR A 274 0.32 24.37 -9.83
CA THR A 274 -0.29 25.69 -9.99
C THR A 274 0.68 26.85 -9.74
N GLY A 275 1.97 26.56 -9.55
CA GLY A 275 2.96 27.60 -9.23
C GLY A 275 2.89 28.08 -7.78
N LYS A 276 2.39 27.24 -6.87
CA LYS A 276 2.45 27.47 -5.43
C LYS A 276 3.51 26.57 -4.81
N LEU A 277 3.91 26.87 -3.58
CA LEU A 277 4.84 26.08 -2.79
C LEU A 277 4.31 25.96 -1.37
N TRP A 278 4.05 24.73 -0.93
CA TRP A 278 3.81 24.48 0.48
C TRP A 278 5.13 24.31 1.22
N GLY A 279 5.19 24.82 2.46
CA GLY A 279 6.32 24.68 3.35
C GLY A 279 5.87 24.27 4.76
N VAL A 280 6.64 23.39 5.40
CA VAL A 280 6.51 23.09 6.83
C VAL A 280 7.44 24.01 7.62
N LEU A 281 6.88 24.82 8.50
CA LEU A 281 7.62 25.58 9.52
C LEU A 281 7.57 24.80 10.82
N HIS A 282 8.64 24.09 11.18
CA HIS A 282 8.60 23.22 12.38
C HIS A 282 8.81 23.99 13.70
N ASN A 283 9.31 25.24 13.62
CA ASN A 283 9.47 26.23 14.69
C ASN A 283 10.13 25.76 15.99
N LEU A 284 10.81 24.60 15.98
CA LEU A 284 11.27 23.92 17.19
C LEU A 284 10.16 23.71 18.24
N GLY A 285 8.89 23.68 17.83
CA GLY A 285 7.72 23.68 18.70
C GLY A 285 6.44 23.38 17.91
N SER A 286 5.34 24.08 18.19
CA SER A 286 4.12 23.97 17.37
C SER A 286 4.41 24.37 15.94
N SER A 287 4.07 23.49 15.01
CA SER A 287 4.42 23.62 13.61
C SER A 287 3.27 24.21 12.80
N LEU A 288 3.62 24.84 11.68
CA LEU A 288 2.70 25.48 10.76
C LEU A 288 2.91 24.92 9.35
N LEU A 289 1.85 24.90 8.55
CA LEU A 289 1.97 24.85 7.09
C LEU A 289 1.74 26.24 6.51
N VAL A 290 2.54 26.59 5.51
CA VAL A 290 2.41 27.84 4.77
C VAL A 290 2.36 27.55 3.28
N GLN A 291 1.50 28.25 2.54
CA GLN A 291 1.46 28.25 1.09
C GLN A 291 2.00 29.57 0.56
N ILE A 292 2.96 29.48 -0.35
CA ILE A 292 3.61 30.61 -0.99
C ILE A 292 3.21 30.60 -2.46
N ASP A 293 2.77 31.73 -2.98
CA ASP A 293 2.68 31.93 -4.42
C ASP A 293 4.07 32.20 -4.98
N LEU A 294 4.57 31.30 -5.84
CA LEU A 294 5.91 31.41 -6.37
C LEU A 294 6.04 32.61 -7.31
N VAL A 295 4.98 33.04 -8.01
CA VAL A 295 5.08 34.17 -8.94
C VAL A 295 5.37 35.47 -8.19
N THR A 296 4.60 35.74 -7.16
CA THR A 296 4.62 36.97 -6.36
C THR A 296 5.59 36.90 -5.18
N GLY A 297 5.99 35.70 -4.76
CA GLY A 297 6.79 35.48 -3.55
C GLY A 297 6.04 35.83 -2.27
N LYS A 298 4.69 35.77 -2.28
CA LYS A 298 3.86 36.10 -1.12
C LYS A 298 3.26 34.86 -0.50
N GLU A 299 3.15 34.88 0.82
CA GLU A 299 2.36 33.90 1.56
C GLU A 299 0.86 34.15 1.32
N GLU A 300 0.11 33.08 1.03
CA GLU A 300 -1.33 33.13 0.78
C GLU A 300 -2.13 32.41 1.86
N VAL A 301 -1.60 31.31 2.40
CA VAL A 301 -2.28 30.47 3.38
C VAL A 301 -1.31 30.15 4.52
N ARG A 302 -1.81 30.19 5.75
CA ARG A 302 -1.10 29.76 6.96
C ARG A 302 -2.03 28.90 7.82
N LEU A 303 -1.65 27.64 8.00
CA LEU A 303 -2.40 26.66 8.79
C LEU A 303 -1.62 26.35 10.07
N PRO A 304 -2.15 26.72 11.25
CA PRO A 304 -1.47 26.43 12.51
C PRO A 304 -1.69 25.00 13.00
N ASN A 305 -0.87 24.59 13.97
CA ASN A 305 -1.04 23.36 14.76
C ASN A 305 -1.03 22.07 13.94
N VAL A 306 -0.15 21.96 12.95
CA VAL A 306 0.01 20.75 12.11
C VAL A 306 0.93 19.69 12.74
N GLY A 307 1.09 19.73 14.06
CA GLY A 307 1.96 18.85 14.85
C GLY A 307 3.06 19.61 15.60
N VAL A 308 3.93 18.87 16.29
CA VAL A 308 5.06 19.38 17.06
C VAL A 308 6.36 19.01 16.38
N LYS A 309 7.19 20.02 16.07
CA LYS A 309 8.41 19.88 15.27
C LYS A 309 8.13 19.05 14.02
N ALA A 310 7.07 19.35 13.30
CA ALA A 310 6.59 18.55 12.19
C ALA A 310 7.62 18.47 11.05
N HIS A 311 7.63 17.35 10.35
CA HIS A 311 8.53 17.05 9.23
C HIS A 311 7.78 16.28 8.15
N GLY A 312 8.30 16.29 6.92
CA GLY A 312 7.70 15.54 5.83
C GLY A 312 6.40 16.19 5.36
N LEU A 313 6.20 16.26 4.05
CA LEU A 313 5.04 16.89 3.48
C LEU A 313 4.73 16.22 2.15
N VAL A 314 3.68 15.39 2.13
CA VAL A 314 3.30 14.63 0.94
C VAL A 314 1.85 14.88 0.60
N HIS A 315 1.57 15.37 -0.60
CA HIS A 315 0.21 15.44 -1.13
C HIS A 315 -0.37 14.03 -1.31
N TRP A 316 -1.53 13.78 -0.70
CA TRP A 316 -2.24 12.50 -0.81
C TRP A 316 -3.75 12.72 -0.88
N GLY A 317 -4.34 12.35 -2.02
CA GLY A 317 -5.74 12.66 -2.34
C GLY A 317 -5.99 14.18 -2.33
N SER A 318 -7.02 14.61 -1.60
CA SER A 318 -7.32 16.03 -1.38
C SER A 318 -6.58 16.65 -0.19
N GLY A 319 -5.81 15.86 0.56
CA GLY A 319 -5.11 16.28 1.77
C GLY A 319 -3.59 16.31 1.64
N MET A 320 -2.94 16.61 2.76
CA MET A 320 -1.48 16.59 2.89
C MET A 320 -1.08 15.76 4.12
N LEU A 321 -0.21 14.80 3.93
CA LEU A 321 0.37 14.03 5.02
C LEU A 321 1.57 14.75 5.60
N VAL A 322 1.62 14.80 6.93
CA VAL A 322 2.68 15.42 7.71
C VAL A 322 3.05 14.48 8.86
N LEU A 323 4.32 14.43 9.23
CA LEU A 323 4.75 13.76 10.45
C LEU A 323 4.73 14.76 11.60
N ASP A 324 3.86 14.54 12.58
CA ASP A 324 4.03 15.09 13.92
C ASP A 324 5.22 14.39 14.57
N SER A 325 6.42 14.88 14.23
CA SER A 325 7.68 14.22 14.55
C SER A 325 7.83 14.01 16.05
N ASN A 326 7.63 15.05 16.85
CA ASN A 326 7.79 14.96 18.29
C ASN A 326 6.59 14.31 18.98
N GLY A 327 5.38 14.44 18.44
CA GLY A 327 4.21 13.71 18.92
C GLY A 327 4.23 12.23 18.53
N GLY A 328 5.10 11.80 17.61
CA GLY A 328 5.19 10.41 17.20
C GLY A 328 4.01 9.98 16.31
N ALA A 329 3.43 10.89 15.54
CA ALA A 329 2.21 10.64 14.77
C ALA A 329 2.34 10.94 13.26
N LEU A 330 1.64 10.14 12.45
CA LEU A 330 1.36 10.43 11.05
C LEU A 330 -0.01 11.10 10.96
N SER A 331 -0.07 12.29 10.40
CA SER A 331 -1.28 13.12 10.38
C SER A 331 -1.65 13.53 8.96
N LEU A 332 -2.96 13.59 8.69
CA LEU A 332 -3.55 14.14 7.47
C LEU A 332 -4.08 15.54 7.76
N VAL A 333 -3.62 16.51 6.99
CA VAL A 333 -4.06 17.91 7.03
C VAL A 333 -4.96 18.20 5.85
N ASP A 334 -6.14 18.76 6.11
CA ASP A 334 -6.99 19.36 5.08
C ASP A 334 -6.43 20.75 4.71
N PRO A 335 -5.92 20.96 3.48
CA PRO A 335 -5.37 22.26 3.07
C PRO A 335 -6.41 23.39 3.06
N THR A 336 -7.70 23.07 2.99
CA THR A 336 -8.79 24.05 2.87
C THR A 336 -9.34 24.40 4.25
N ALA A 337 -9.65 23.39 5.06
CA ALA A 337 -10.23 23.59 6.39
C ALA A 337 -9.19 23.78 7.50
N GLY A 338 -7.93 23.40 7.26
CA GLY A 338 -6.88 23.36 8.29
C GLY A 338 -7.08 22.24 9.32
N ALA A 339 -8.06 21.36 9.13
CA ALA A 339 -8.34 20.25 10.04
C ALA A 339 -7.20 19.23 10.00
N VAL A 340 -6.75 18.78 11.17
CA VAL A 340 -5.68 17.79 11.32
C VAL A 340 -6.27 16.50 11.89
N THR A 341 -6.11 15.40 11.16
CA THR A 341 -6.54 14.06 11.58
C THR A 341 -5.33 13.16 11.77
N GLN A 342 -5.13 12.67 12.99
CA GLN A 342 -4.09 11.67 13.25
C GLN A 342 -4.51 10.32 12.66
N LEU A 343 -3.70 9.78 11.74
CA LEU A 343 -3.93 8.48 11.12
C LEU A 343 -3.28 7.34 11.91
N TRP A 344 -2.13 7.62 12.52
CA TRP A 344 -1.35 6.65 13.28
C TRP A 344 -0.51 7.35 14.35
N HIS A 345 -0.21 6.65 15.44
CA HIS A 345 0.63 7.15 16.53
C HIS A 345 1.49 6.04 17.14
N LEU A 346 2.73 6.40 17.46
CA LEU A 346 3.76 5.48 17.92
C LEU A 346 3.59 5.07 19.39
N GLY A 347 3.10 5.97 20.26
CA GLY A 347 2.96 5.72 21.70
C GLY A 347 4.25 5.75 22.51
N ASP A 348 5.39 6.07 21.89
CA ASP A 348 6.71 6.07 22.52
C ASP A 348 7.33 7.48 22.45
N SER A 349 7.26 8.21 23.57
CA SER A 349 7.78 9.57 23.68
C SER A 349 9.31 9.64 23.60
N SER A 350 10.03 8.52 23.75
CA SER A 350 11.48 8.44 23.59
C SER A 350 11.92 8.42 22.12
N LYS A 351 10.96 8.34 21.19
CA LYS A 351 11.19 8.31 19.74
C LYS A 351 10.54 9.49 19.05
N PHE A 352 10.91 9.69 17.78
CA PHE A 352 10.33 10.72 16.91
C PHE A 352 10.36 10.26 15.44
N LEU A 353 9.53 10.89 14.60
CA LEU A 353 9.38 10.49 13.19
C LEU A 353 10.19 11.38 12.23
N LYS A 354 10.76 10.81 11.19
CA LYS A 354 11.55 11.54 10.17
C LYS A 354 11.46 10.89 8.80
N GLY A 355 11.49 11.72 7.76
CA GLY A 355 11.42 11.28 6.36
C GLY A 355 10.05 10.69 6.03
N LEU A 356 9.44 11.13 4.94
CA LEU A 356 8.12 10.69 4.54
C LEU A 356 8.08 10.59 3.02
N CYS A 357 7.66 9.44 2.51
CA CYS A 357 7.19 9.30 1.14
C CYS A 357 5.96 8.40 1.11
N VAL A 358 5.19 8.46 0.02
CA VAL A 358 4.03 7.59 -0.17
C VAL A 358 4.15 6.90 -1.53
N VAL A 359 4.09 5.56 -1.52
CA VAL A 359 4.08 4.73 -2.72
C VAL A 359 2.92 3.75 -2.61
N ASP A 360 2.04 3.70 -3.61
CA ASP A 360 0.85 2.85 -3.65
C ASP A 360 -0.06 2.95 -2.43
N ASP A 361 -0.31 4.19 -1.98
CA ASP A 361 -1.07 4.50 -0.75
C ASP A 361 -0.44 3.92 0.53
N ILE A 362 0.83 3.52 0.48
CA ILE A 362 1.62 3.13 1.65
C ILE A 362 2.55 4.29 2.00
N ALA A 363 2.36 4.86 3.19
CA ALA A 363 3.27 5.83 3.77
C ALA A 363 4.49 5.10 4.36
N PHE A 364 5.67 5.51 3.92
CA PHE A 364 6.94 5.07 4.46
C PHE A 364 7.58 6.20 5.25
N PHE A 365 7.96 5.93 6.49
CA PHE A 365 8.59 6.92 7.34
C PHE A 365 9.54 6.32 8.37
N GLY A 366 10.56 7.07 8.73
CA GLY A 366 11.54 6.70 9.73
C GLY A 366 11.05 6.92 11.14
N ILE A 367 11.47 6.03 12.04
CA ILE A 367 11.31 6.17 13.49
C ILE A 367 12.71 6.14 14.11
N ALA A 368 13.06 7.19 14.84
CA ALA A 368 14.37 7.34 15.45
C ALA A 368 14.28 7.53 16.96
N ALA A 369 15.23 6.96 17.70
CA ALA A 369 15.40 7.26 19.12
C ALA A 369 15.84 8.72 19.30
N ARG A 370 15.31 9.39 20.32
CA ARG A 370 15.75 10.73 20.71
C ARG A 370 17.19 10.64 21.21
N THR A 371 18.08 11.33 20.51
CA THR A 371 19.47 11.48 20.90
C THR A 371 19.88 12.95 20.84
N ASP A 372 20.89 13.30 21.63
CA ASP A 372 21.52 14.61 21.58
C ASP A 372 22.05 14.90 20.18
N ARG A 373 22.04 16.17 19.78
CA ARG A 373 22.43 16.58 18.42
C ARG A 373 23.82 16.10 18.02
N HIS A 374 24.75 16.03 18.97
CA HIS A 374 26.12 15.54 18.77
C HIS A 374 26.20 14.03 18.51
N ASN A 375 25.22 13.26 18.97
CA ASN A 375 25.21 11.80 18.84
C ASN A 375 24.41 11.33 17.63
N ARG A 376 23.86 12.24 16.82
CA ARG A 376 23.04 11.86 15.66
C ARG A 376 23.87 11.31 14.51
N GLU A 377 25.18 11.55 14.50
CA GLU A 377 26.14 11.00 13.54
C GLU A 377 26.76 9.68 14.02
N ASP A 378 26.38 9.20 15.22
CA ASP A 378 26.93 7.97 15.79
C ASP A 378 26.67 6.78 14.85
N PRO A 379 27.72 6.09 14.35
CA PRO A 379 27.57 4.91 13.50
C PRO A 379 26.85 3.74 14.18
N ALA A 380 26.73 3.74 15.51
CA ALA A 380 25.92 2.77 16.26
C ALA A 380 24.42 3.10 16.25
N LEU A 381 24.04 4.34 15.90
CA LEU A 381 22.65 4.76 15.85
C LEU A 381 21.97 4.17 14.61
N ASN A 382 20.98 3.32 14.84
CA ASN A 382 20.16 2.73 13.79
C ASN A 382 18.71 3.21 13.95
N CYS A 383 18.06 3.54 12.84
CA CYS A 383 16.64 3.92 12.83
C CYS A 383 15.76 2.76 12.38
N GLU A 384 14.48 2.81 12.73
CA GLU A 384 13.49 1.94 12.13
C GLU A 384 12.85 2.61 10.91
N LEU A 385 12.37 1.82 9.97
CA LEU A 385 11.48 2.26 8.89
C LEU A 385 10.12 1.58 9.08
N ALA A 386 9.05 2.36 8.99
CA ALA A 386 7.68 1.89 9.05
C ALA A 386 7.03 1.96 7.67
N ALA A 387 6.11 1.02 7.41
CA ALA A 387 5.18 1.07 6.30
C ALA A 387 3.75 1.05 6.84
N PHE A 388 2.95 2.04 6.44
CA PHE A 388 1.59 2.24 6.91
C PHE A 388 0.64 2.38 5.72
N ASP A 389 -0.35 1.51 5.63
CA ASP A 389 -1.39 1.57 4.59
C ASP A 389 -2.40 2.67 4.95
N LEU A 390 -2.43 3.72 4.13
CA LEU A 390 -3.28 4.89 4.34
C LEU A 390 -4.77 4.60 4.13
N ARG A 391 -5.11 3.59 3.31
CA ARG A 391 -6.51 3.23 3.04
C ARG A 391 -7.09 2.41 4.16
N THR A 392 -6.37 1.37 4.60
CA THR A 392 -6.85 0.46 5.65
C THR A 392 -6.52 0.96 7.05
N ARG A 393 -5.66 1.97 7.16
CA ARG A 393 -5.12 2.51 8.42
C ARG A 393 -4.38 1.46 9.25
N LEU A 394 -3.70 0.54 8.56
CA LEU A 394 -2.94 -0.53 9.18
C LEU A 394 -1.44 -0.25 9.08
N LEU A 395 -0.76 -0.36 10.22
CA LEU A 395 0.69 -0.46 10.23
C LEU A 395 1.06 -1.85 9.70
N LEU A 396 1.64 -1.90 8.51
CA LEU A 396 1.99 -3.15 7.84
C LEU A 396 3.21 -3.79 8.49
N TRP A 397 4.26 -3.00 8.73
CA TRP A 397 5.49 -3.46 9.38
C TRP A 397 6.35 -2.30 9.88
N ARG A 398 7.30 -2.65 10.76
CA ARG A 398 8.42 -1.82 11.21
C ARG A 398 9.70 -2.64 11.14
N ARG A 399 10.77 -2.08 10.58
CA ARG A 399 12.05 -2.76 10.41
C ARG A 399 13.19 -1.90 10.89
N GLN A 400 14.07 -2.47 11.71
CA GLN A 400 15.29 -1.80 12.16
C GLN A 400 16.32 -1.85 11.03
N LEU A 401 16.78 -0.69 10.57
CA LEU A 401 17.75 -0.59 9.48
C LEU A 401 19.11 -0.09 10.01
N PRO A 402 20.24 -0.62 9.49
CA PRO A 402 21.57 -0.17 9.88
C PRO A 402 21.93 1.17 9.23
N THR A 403 21.18 2.23 9.56
CA THR A 403 21.33 3.57 8.99
C THR A 403 22.64 4.24 9.38
N LYS A 404 23.28 3.81 10.48
CA LYS A 404 24.54 4.36 11.02
C LYS A 404 24.52 5.88 11.16
N GLY A 405 23.43 6.37 11.73
CA GLY A 405 23.10 7.78 11.85
C GLY A 405 21.60 8.00 11.81
N LEU A 406 21.16 9.19 12.23
CA LEU A 406 19.76 9.58 12.17
C LEU A 406 19.25 9.60 10.73
N LEU A 407 18.11 8.96 10.47
CA LEU A 407 17.40 9.05 9.18
C LEU A 407 16.72 10.42 9.04
N ASN A 408 16.93 11.08 7.91
CA ASN A 408 16.40 12.40 7.59
C ASN A 408 15.32 12.35 6.49
N ILE A 409 15.58 11.61 5.41
CA ILE A 409 14.70 11.55 4.23
C ILE A 409 14.40 10.09 3.89
N VAL A 410 13.14 9.86 3.48
CA VAL A 410 12.68 8.65 2.79
C VAL A 410 12.07 9.14 1.48
N ALA A 411 12.48 8.57 0.35
CA ALA A 411 12.09 9.02 -0.99
C ALA A 411 11.97 7.85 -1.98
N ALA A 412 11.31 8.09 -3.11
CA ALA A 412 11.24 7.14 -4.22
C ALA A 412 11.57 7.81 -5.57
N PRO A 413 12.76 8.45 -5.72
CA PRO A 413 13.05 9.34 -6.85
C PRO A 413 13.21 8.61 -8.19
N HIS A 414 13.35 7.29 -8.16
CA HIS A 414 13.39 6.44 -9.36
C HIS A 414 12.00 6.24 -9.98
N LEU A 415 10.91 6.54 -9.25
CA LEU A 415 9.54 6.43 -9.76
C LEU A 415 9.06 7.73 -10.42
N ILE A 416 9.28 8.86 -9.76
CA ILE A 416 8.85 10.18 -10.24
C ILE A 416 9.66 11.31 -9.58
N VAL A 417 9.77 12.43 -10.31
CA VAL A 417 10.45 13.66 -9.88
C VAL A 417 9.96 14.16 -8.53
N GLU A 418 8.64 14.15 -8.32
CA GLU A 418 8.03 14.74 -7.14
C GLU A 418 7.76 13.73 -5.99
N SER A 419 8.47 12.58 -5.96
CA SER A 419 8.22 11.47 -5.01
C SER A 419 8.39 11.80 -3.52
N THR A 420 9.05 12.91 -3.18
CA THR A 420 9.18 13.44 -1.81
C THR A 420 8.04 14.38 -1.42
N SER A 421 7.27 14.87 -2.38
CA SER A 421 6.19 15.85 -2.18
C SER A 421 4.81 15.34 -2.60
N TYR A 422 4.73 14.23 -3.34
CA TYR A 422 3.51 13.63 -3.85
C TYR A 422 3.49 12.14 -3.62
N ALA A 423 2.30 11.62 -3.30
CA ALA A 423 2.05 10.19 -3.36
C ALA A 423 2.23 9.67 -4.78
N VAL A 424 2.96 8.56 -4.88
CA VAL A 424 3.30 7.92 -6.15
C VAL A 424 2.53 6.63 -6.24
N SER A 425 2.04 6.29 -7.43
CA SER A 425 1.41 5.00 -7.71
C SER A 425 2.29 4.25 -8.70
N THR A 426 2.80 3.08 -8.30
CA THR A 426 3.42 2.13 -9.21
C THR A 426 2.36 1.41 -10.04
N LEU A 427 1.13 1.35 -9.54
CA LEU A 427 -0.02 0.77 -10.24
C LEU A 427 -0.46 1.60 -11.47
N GLU A 428 -0.08 2.88 -11.57
CA GLU A 428 -0.54 3.79 -12.61
C GLU A 428 0.44 4.07 -13.75
N GLN A 429 1.70 3.62 -13.70
CA GLN A 429 2.63 3.98 -14.79
C GLN A 429 2.39 3.24 -16.11
N ILE A 430 1.57 2.18 -16.16
CA ILE A 430 1.29 1.42 -17.39
C ILE A 430 -0.11 0.77 -17.33
N SER A 431 -1.17 1.44 -17.81
CA SER A 431 -2.34 0.72 -18.35
C SER A 431 -2.11 0.32 -19.81
N TYR A 432 -1.07 -0.47 -20.07
CA TYR A 432 -0.83 -1.13 -21.36
C TYR A 432 -1.79 -2.33 -21.56
N ARG A 433 -2.60 -2.65 -20.55
CA ARG A 433 -3.56 -3.77 -20.60
C ARG A 433 -4.85 -3.45 -21.35
N SER A 434 -5.13 -2.18 -21.61
CA SER A 434 -6.08 -1.84 -22.66
C SER A 434 -5.31 -1.83 -23.98
N LYS A 435 -5.27 -2.99 -24.67
CA LYS A 435 -4.76 -3.08 -26.05
C LYS A 435 -5.34 -1.96 -26.92
N LYS A 436 -6.60 -1.60 -26.66
CA LYS A 436 -7.29 -0.51 -27.32
C LYS A 436 -6.69 0.85 -26.94
N ALA A 437 -6.57 1.19 -25.66
CA ALA A 437 -6.01 2.49 -25.26
C ALA A 437 -4.53 2.66 -25.62
N TYR A 438 -3.74 1.57 -25.60
CA TYR A 438 -2.37 1.59 -26.09
C TYR A 438 -2.31 1.74 -27.61
N ALA A 439 -3.15 1.03 -28.37
CA ALA A 439 -3.25 1.20 -29.82
C ALA A 439 -3.79 2.59 -30.19
N ASP A 440 -4.80 3.10 -29.48
CA ASP A 440 -5.39 4.42 -29.67
C ASP A 440 -4.35 5.51 -29.35
N ALA A 441 -3.50 5.34 -28.32
CA ALA A 441 -2.41 6.25 -28.00
C ALA A 441 -1.26 6.17 -29.01
N LEU A 442 -0.89 4.97 -29.45
CA LEU A 442 0.15 4.76 -30.46
C LEU A 442 -0.31 5.30 -31.82
N ASP A 443 -1.58 5.08 -32.18
CA ASP A 443 -2.21 5.63 -33.38
C ASP A 443 -2.33 7.14 -33.26
N ALA A 444 -2.69 7.70 -32.09
CA ALA A 444 -2.70 9.16 -31.91
C ALA A 444 -1.31 9.78 -32.10
N VAL A 445 -0.27 9.15 -31.57
CA VAL A 445 1.13 9.58 -31.80
C VAL A 445 1.53 9.44 -33.26
N HIS A 446 1.16 8.33 -33.92
CA HIS A 446 1.49 8.07 -35.32
C HIS A 446 0.73 9.00 -36.28
N GLN A 447 -0.56 9.25 -36.03
CA GLN A 447 -1.39 10.22 -36.79
C GLN A 447 -0.88 11.65 -36.60
N TRP A 448 -0.47 12.02 -35.39
CA TRP A 448 0.17 13.30 -35.14
C TRP A 448 1.50 13.43 -35.89
N GLN A 449 2.32 12.38 -35.92
CA GLN A 449 3.61 12.38 -36.63
C GLN A 449 3.41 12.49 -38.15
N LEU A 450 2.43 11.75 -38.70
CA LEU A 450 2.01 11.88 -40.10
C LEU A 450 1.46 13.28 -40.41
N GLN A 451 0.71 13.88 -39.50
CA GLN A 451 0.22 15.26 -39.64
C GLN A 451 1.36 16.27 -39.64
N GLN A 452 2.36 16.12 -38.76
CA GLN A 452 3.55 16.97 -38.76
C GLN A 452 4.36 16.83 -40.06
N GLU A 453 4.47 15.63 -40.61
CA GLU A 453 5.10 15.39 -41.92
C GLU A 453 4.29 16.02 -43.05
N HIS A 454 2.96 15.94 -43.02
CA HIS A 454 2.07 16.56 -44.01
C HIS A 454 2.10 18.09 -43.94
N GLU A 455 2.16 18.67 -42.75
CA GLU A 455 2.29 20.12 -42.53
C GLU A 455 3.68 20.61 -42.96
N ALA A 456 4.74 19.86 -42.66
CA ALA A 456 6.10 20.16 -43.14
C ALA A 456 6.22 20.06 -44.66
N GLN A 457 5.48 19.14 -45.30
CA GLN A 457 5.42 19.01 -46.76
C GLN A 457 4.51 20.06 -47.42
N GLY A 458 3.42 20.46 -46.75
CA GLY A 458 2.51 21.53 -47.19
C GLY A 458 3.16 22.92 -47.16
N MET A 459 4.16 23.13 -46.30
CA MET A 459 4.96 24.36 -46.30
C MET A 459 5.96 24.47 -47.47
N LEU A 460 6.10 23.43 -48.30
CA LEU A 460 6.94 23.45 -49.51
C LEU A 460 6.16 23.69 -50.81
N GLN A 461 4.83 23.78 -50.77
CA GLN A 461 4.00 24.08 -51.96
C GLN A 461 3.05 25.24 -51.72
N VAL A 462 3.60 26.45 -51.65
CA VAL A 462 2.86 27.66 -52.01
C VAL A 462 3.69 28.42 -53.03
N GLU A 463 3.51 28.10 -54.31
CA GLU A 463 3.91 29.02 -55.38
C GLU A 463 3.00 30.26 -55.34
N PRO A 464 3.54 31.47 -55.44
CA PRO A 464 2.73 32.67 -55.48
C PRO A 464 2.19 32.87 -56.90
N LYS A 465 0.87 33.04 -57.04
CA LYS A 465 0.29 33.68 -58.23
C LYS A 465 -0.49 34.94 -57.84
N PRO A 466 -0.43 35.98 -58.70
CA PRO A 466 -0.57 37.36 -58.28
C PRO A 466 -2.01 37.86 -58.33
N ASP A 467 -2.19 38.96 -57.58
CA ASP A 467 -3.33 39.88 -57.56
C ASP A 467 -4.01 40.07 -58.91
N LEU A 468 -5.35 40.09 -58.90
CA LEU A 468 -6.12 41.11 -59.60
C LEU A 468 -7.45 41.42 -58.86
N SER A 469 -7.62 42.71 -58.65
CA SER A 469 -8.79 43.49 -58.26
C SER A 469 -10.11 43.16 -58.97
N GLY A 470 -11.23 43.45 -58.30
CA GLY A 470 -12.38 44.10 -58.96
C GLY A 470 -13.78 43.60 -58.60
N GLY A 471 -14.48 44.37 -57.75
CA GLY A 471 -15.83 44.91 -57.99
C GLY A 471 -17.05 43.99 -58.23
N GLY A 472 -18.05 44.15 -57.36
CA GLY A 472 -19.39 44.59 -57.81
C GLY A 472 -20.54 43.57 -57.87
N GLY A 473 -21.48 43.73 -56.93
CA GLY A 473 -22.93 43.86 -57.21
C GLY A 473 -23.81 42.61 -57.39
N GLY A 474 -25.00 42.63 -56.77
CA GLY A 474 -26.21 42.02 -57.35
C GLY A 474 -27.04 41.07 -56.48
N ASP A 475 -27.97 41.65 -55.70
CA ASP A 475 -29.40 41.33 -55.52
C ASP A 475 -29.99 39.90 -55.39
N ALA A 476 -30.77 39.79 -54.30
CA ALA A 476 -32.17 39.33 -54.19
C ALA A 476 -32.54 37.83 -54.30
N VAL A 477 -33.30 37.33 -53.31
CA VAL A 477 -34.77 37.11 -53.36
C VAL A 477 -35.21 36.21 -52.17
N VAL A 478 -36.27 36.66 -51.48
CA VAL A 478 -37.12 35.96 -50.47
C VAL A 478 -38.46 35.65 -51.18
N PRO A 479 -39.19 34.55 -50.90
CA PRO A 479 -40.33 34.62 -49.96
C PRO A 479 -40.69 33.32 -49.17
N ASP A 480 -40.91 33.45 -47.85
CA ASP A 480 -42.19 33.43 -47.11
C ASP A 480 -43.26 32.29 -47.34
N PRO A 481 -44.35 32.16 -46.53
CA PRO A 481 -44.45 31.31 -45.32
C PRO A 481 -45.78 30.50 -45.20
N ALA A 482 -46.19 30.17 -43.95
CA ALA A 482 -47.54 29.78 -43.46
C ALA A 482 -47.85 28.25 -43.46
N ALA A 483 -48.64 27.63 -42.56
CA ALA A 483 -49.40 28.01 -41.36
C ALA A 483 -50.13 26.76 -40.77
N GLN A 484 -50.43 26.78 -39.45
CA GLN A 484 -51.67 26.28 -38.79
C GLN A 484 -51.95 24.75 -38.69
N HIS A 485 -52.68 24.16 -37.72
CA HIS A 485 -53.45 24.60 -36.53
C HIS A 485 -53.86 23.38 -35.66
N ALA A 486 -54.07 23.62 -34.35
CA ALA A 486 -55.15 23.14 -33.44
C ALA A 486 -55.26 21.64 -33.05
N GLY A 487 -55.71 21.25 -31.85
CA GLY A 487 -56.16 22.00 -30.65
C GLY A 487 -57.03 21.15 -29.70
N VAL A 488 -57.36 21.77 -28.54
CA VAL A 488 -58.56 21.59 -27.65
C VAL A 488 -58.52 20.39 -26.67
N GLY A 489 -58.90 20.48 -25.38
CA GLY A 489 -59.47 21.51 -24.48
C GLY A 489 -59.87 20.86 -23.13
N ALA A 490 -59.66 21.52 -21.97
CA ALA A 490 -60.67 22.26 -21.15
C ALA A 490 -61.47 21.33 -20.19
N ALA A 491 -61.97 21.67 -18.99
CA ALA A 491 -61.95 22.77 -18.00
C ALA A 491 -62.85 22.25 -16.82
N GLY A 492 -62.96 22.78 -15.59
CA GLY A 492 -62.43 23.96 -14.92
C GLY A 492 -63.11 24.20 -13.55
N SER A 493 -62.75 25.36 -12.96
CA SER A 493 -63.39 26.20 -11.90
C SER A 493 -63.72 25.56 -10.54
N GLY A 494 -63.31 26.10 -9.39
CA GLY A 494 -63.42 27.51 -8.88
C GLY A 494 -64.44 27.48 -7.71
N THR A 495 -64.35 28.16 -6.56
CA THR A 495 -63.81 29.47 -6.17
C THR A 495 -63.95 29.65 -4.63
N ALA A 496 -63.13 30.56 -4.08
CA ALA A 496 -63.39 31.52 -2.99
C ALA A 496 -63.35 31.09 -1.50
N GLY A 497 -62.55 31.84 -0.73
CA GLY A 497 -63.05 32.56 0.47
C GLY A 497 -62.43 32.28 1.84
N GLY A 498 -61.35 33.00 2.18
CA GLY A 498 -61.17 33.76 3.44
C GLY A 498 -61.05 33.09 4.83
N GLY A 499 -59.96 33.42 5.55
CA GLY A 499 -60.06 34.03 6.90
C GLY A 499 -59.75 33.20 8.16
N MET A 500 -58.69 33.63 8.87
CA MET A 500 -58.54 33.82 10.34
C MET A 500 -58.53 32.65 11.37
N GLN A 501 -57.65 32.85 12.39
CA GLN A 501 -57.60 32.25 13.75
C GLN A 501 -57.14 30.77 13.85
N GLN A 502 -56.32 30.29 14.79
CA GLN A 502 -55.83 30.78 16.10
C GLN A 502 -54.60 29.94 16.55
N GLN A 503 -53.67 30.61 17.26
CA GLN A 503 -52.70 30.21 18.32
C GLN A 503 -52.38 28.71 18.60
N LYS A 504 -51.11 28.27 18.64
CA LYS A 504 -50.09 28.43 19.73
C LYS A 504 -50.62 28.11 21.14
N GLN A 505 -50.31 26.93 21.71
CA GLN A 505 -49.92 26.71 23.13
C GLN A 505 -49.83 25.22 23.53
N GLN A 506 -48.65 24.80 24.01
CA GLN A 506 -48.35 23.95 25.19
C GLN A 506 -46.81 23.81 25.22
N GLN A 507 -46.04 24.70 25.89
CA GLN A 507 -45.68 24.72 27.33
C GLN A 507 -45.19 23.35 27.85
N GLN A 508 -43.92 23.13 28.18
CA GLN A 508 -43.03 23.81 29.15
C GLN A 508 -43.50 23.64 30.60
N GLN A 509 -42.74 22.86 31.38
CA GLN A 509 -42.25 23.09 32.77
C GLN A 509 -41.78 21.71 33.31
N VAL A 510 -40.66 21.59 34.03
CA VAL A 510 -40.46 22.09 35.40
C VAL A 510 -38.96 22.11 35.79
N GLN A 511 -38.58 23.25 36.41
CA GLN A 511 -37.56 23.58 37.44
C GLN A 511 -36.07 23.33 37.18
N GLU A 512 -35.18 24.33 37.26
CA GLU A 512 -34.82 25.25 38.39
C GLU A 512 -34.18 24.53 39.59
N GLN A 513 -32.86 24.69 39.73
CA GLN A 513 -32.23 24.95 41.03
C GLN A 513 -30.88 25.68 40.82
N GLN A 514 -30.71 26.75 41.59
CA GLN A 514 -29.47 27.44 41.98
C GLN A 514 -28.95 28.61 41.12
N GLU A 515 -29.62 29.77 41.27
CA GLU A 515 -28.91 31.02 41.60
C GLU A 515 -29.65 31.74 42.73
N ALA A 516 -28.98 31.89 43.87
CA ALA A 516 -29.28 32.92 44.87
C ALA A 516 -28.05 33.11 45.75
N GLY A 517 -27.41 34.28 45.69
CA GLY A 517 -26.44 34.62 46.72
C GLY A 517 -25.52 35.81 46.48
N LYS A 518 -26.04 37.00 46.79
CA LYS A 518 -25.32 38.21 47.28
C LYS A 518 -24.64 39.05 46.19
N GLY A 519 -24.88 40.35 46.06
CA GLY A 519 -25.38 41.33 47.03
C GLY A 519 -24.35 42.47 47.14
N ASN A 520 -24.66 43.60 46.51
CA ASN A 520 -23.88 44.84 46.57
C ASN A 520 -23.64 45.29 48.02
N ARG A 521 -22.40 45.67 48.32
CA ARG A 521 -22.09 46.63 49.39
C ARG A 521 -20.94 47.54 48.98
N VAL A 522 -21.26 48.82 48.91
CA VAL A 522 -20.35 49.96 48.81
C VAL A 522 -19.83 50.26 50.23
N ALA A 523 -18.51 50.38 50.35
CA ALA A 523 -17.78 51.12 51.40
C ALA A 523 -16.37 51.35 50.81
N GLU A 524 -16.06 52.55 50.35
CA GLU A 524 -15.43 53.61 51.15
C GLU A 524 -14.07 53.14 51.68
N VAL A 525 -13.00 53.49 50.95
CA VAL A 525 -11.63 53.42 51.45
C VAL A 525 -11.02 54.81 51.32
N GLU A 526 -10.77 55.34 52.51
CA GLU A 526 -10.18 56.61 52.88
C GLU A 526 -8.67 56.65 52.55
N LEU A 527 -8.18 57.86 52.26
CA LEU A 527 -6.77 58.17 51.94
C LEU A 527 -5.95 58.52 53.20
N LEU A 528 -4.65 58.19 53.15
CA LEU A 528 -3.46 58.69 53.92
C LEU A 528 -3.01 57.89 55.17
N PRO A 529 -1.72 57.97 55.63
CA PRO A 529 -0.44 58.34 54.98
C PRO A 529 0.71 57.29 55.21
N PRO A 530 1.96 57.53 54.71
CA PRO A 530 3.07 56.56 54.71
C PRO A 530 4.00 56.66 55.94
N GLU A 531 5.05 55.81 55.94
CA GLU A 531 6.15 55.58 56.93
C GLU A 531 5.89 54.33 57.80
N VAL A 532 6.72 53.26 57.84
CA VAL A 532 8.15 53.15 58.19
C VAL A 532 8.66 51.72 57.88
N LEU A 533 9.87 51.60 57.28
CA LEU A 533 10.99 50.60 57.41
C LEU A 533 10.68 49.09 57.69
N GLN A 534 11.40 48.04 57.30
CA GLN A 534 12.58 47.68 56.48
C GLN A 534 12.64 46.12 56.51
N ASP A 535 13.40 45.52 55.59
CA ASP A 535 13.98 44.16 55.63
C ASP A 535 13.07 42.90 55.64
N ALA A 536 12.85 42.34 54.45
CA ALA A 536 13.11 40.92 54.17
C ALA A 536 13.09 40.65 52.64
N GLY A 537 14.05 39.86 52.17
CA GLY A 537 14.43 39.70 50.75
C GLY A 537 13.30 39.36 49.77
N LEU A 538 13.30 40.09 48.65
CA LEU A 538 12.46 39.86 47.48
C LEU A 538 12.98 38.66 46.67
N ALA A 539 12.19 37.59 46.65
CA ALA A 539 12.23 36.62 45.55
C ALA A 539 11.42 37.18 44.37
N HIS A 540 11.91 36.97 43.14
CA HIS A 540 11.32 37.54 41.92
C HIS A 540 9.89 36.99 41.67
N PRO A 541 8.92 37.83 41.25
CA PRO A 541 7.54 37.42 40.97
C PRO A 541 7.40 36.32 39.90
N GLU A 542 8.42 36.10 39.07
CA GLU A 542 8.41 35.11 38.00
C GLU A 542 8.54 33.66 38.52
N GLU A 543 9.20 33.42 39.66
CA GLU A 543 9.34 32.05 40.21
C GLU A 543 8.05 31.53 40.84
N GLN A 544 7.26 32.40 41.47
CA GLN A 544 5.94 32.02 42.01
C GLN A 544 4.91 31.76 40.90
N GLN A 545 5.00 32.47 39.78
CA GLN A 545 4.13 32.24 38.63
C GLN A 545 4.48 30.95 37.88
N GLN A 546 5.77 30.58 37.82
CA GLN A 546 6.20 29.30 37.26
C GLN A 546 5.82 28.11 38.14
N GLN A 547 5.94 28.22 39.47
CA GLN A 547 5.51 27.15 40.38
C GLN A 547 3.99 26.93 40.34
N GLY A 548 3.19 27.99 40.23
CA GLY A 548 1.73 27.89 40.08
C GLY A 548 1.31 27.19 38.78
N GLN A 549 1.97 27.50 37.65
CA GLN A 549 1.69 26.83 36.38
C GLN A 549 2.15 25.36 36.37
N GLN A 550 3.23 25.03 37.09
CA GLN A 550 3.74 23.66 37.17
C GLN A 550 2.82 22.76 38.01
N GLN A 551 2.26 23.28 39.11
CA GLN A 551 1.26 22.56 39.91
C GLN A 551 -0.06 22.36 39.18
N GLN A 552 -0.53 23.35 38.41
CA GLN A 552 -1.73 23.19 37.57
C GLN A 552 -1.55 22.15 36.46
N ARG A 553 -0.35 22.07 35.85
CA ARG A 553 -0.06 21.03 34.84
C ARG A 553 -0.04 19.63 35.45
N GLN A 554 0.59 19.46 36.60
CA GLN A 554 0.63 18.16 37.29
C GLN A 554 -0.75 17.66 37.72
N ALA A 555 -1.63 18.57 38.17
CA ALA A 555 -3.02 18.22 38.50
C ALA A 555 -3.83 17.80 37.25
N SER A 556 -3.65 18.51 36.13
CA SER A 556 -4.32 18.16 34.87
C SER A 556 -3.82 16.86 34.23
N GLU A 557 -2.55 16.53 34.40
CA GLU A 557 -1.95 15.27 33.92
C GLU A 557 -2.42 14.07 34.74
N GLN A 558 -2.66 14.24 36.06
CA GLN A 558 -3.22 13.18 36.90
C GLN A 558 -4.71 12.91 36.62
N GLU A 559 -5.52 13.95 36.33
CA GLU A 559 -6.92 13.76 35.92
C GLU A 559 -7.04 13.11 34.53
N GLN A 560 -6.14 13.41 33.59
CA GLN A 560 -6.12 12.76 32.27
C GLN A 560 -5.64 11.31 32.32
N GLN A 561 -4.71 10.97 33.23
CA GLN A 561 -4.27 9.59 33.43
C GLN A 561 -5.34 8.72 34.11
N ALA A 562 -6.16 9.28 34.99
CA ALA A 562 -7.27 8.55 35.62
C ALA A 562 -8.42 8.23 34.64
N ALA A 563 -8.61 9.05 33.60
CA ALA A 563 -9.66 8.86 32.59
C ALA A 563 -9.31 7.84 31.49
N HIS A 564 -8.05 7.38 31.39
CA HIS A 564 -7.59 6.53 30.27
C HIS A 564 -7.43 5.03 30.59
N VAL A 565 -7.80 4.59 31.79
CA VAL A 565 -7.67 3.18 32.22
C VAL A 565 -8.87 2.31 31.79
N GLY A 566 -9.94 2.90 31.25
CA GLY A 566 -11.16 2.18 30.83
C GLY A 566 -11.32 2.09 29.32
N GLY A 567 -10.56 1.22 28.64
CA GLY A 567 -10.88 0.78 27.28
C GLY A 567 -9.78 0.99 26.23
N GLN A 568 -8.75 0.13 26.24
CA GLN A 568 -7.94 -0.12 25.05
C GLN A 568 -7.76 -1.62 24.88
N ALA A 569 -8.52 -2.19 23.95
CA ALA A 569 -8.29 -3.52 23.41
C ALA A 569 -7.24 -3.44 22.29
N GLY A 570 -6.24 -4.32 22.35
CA GLY A 570 -5.49 -4.78 21.18
C GLY A 570 -4.24 -4.00 20.79
N ILE A 571 -3.14 -4.23 21.52
CA ILE A 571 -1.77 -3.89 21.08
C ILE A 571 -1.43 -4.72 19.83
N VAL A 572 -1.03 -4.07 18.74
CA VAL A 572 -0.55 -4.73 17.50
C VAL A 572 0.77 -5.46 17.78
N GLN A 573 0.73 -6.79 17.72
CA GLN A 573 1.84 -7.67 18.05
C GLN A 573 2.75 -7.97 16.83
N ARG A 574 4.05 -8.05 17.09
CA ARG A 574 5.19 -8.13 16.16
C ARG A 574 5.12 -9.37 15.23
N ALA A 575 5.28 -9.18 13.92
CA ALA A 575 5.46 -10.28 12.96
C ALA A 575 6.75 -11.08 13.27
N LEU A 576 6.68 -12.42 13.22
CA LEU A 576 7.82 -13.29 13.58
C LEU A 576 8.83 -13.49 12.45
N ILE A 577 8.37 -13.31 11.22
CA ILE A 577 9.07 -13.76 10.00
C ILE A 577 10.47 -13.16 9.83
N GLU A 578 10.78 -12.00 10.41
CA GLU A 578 12.02 -11.29 10.09
C GLU A 578 13.02 -11.17 11.24
N THR A 579 12.88 -11.88 12.37
CA THR A 579 13.89 -11.77 13.47
C THR A 579 14.37 -13.05 14.14
N GLN A 580 13.78 -14.22 13.89
CA GLN A 580 14.35 -15.48 14.40
C GLN A 580 14.70 -16.40 13.23
N ARG A 581 15.93 -16.27 12.72
CA ARG A 581 16.59 -17.42 12.09
C ARG A 581 16.46 -18.56 13.08
N LEU A 582 15.90 -19.69 12.65
CA LEU A 582 15.87 -20.88 13.47
C LEU A 582 17.32 -21.17 13.93
N PRO A 583 17.53 -21.54 15.20
CA PRO A 583 18.85 -21.93 15.67
C PRO A 583 19.44 -22.96 14.71
N ALA A 584 20.76 -22.95 14.48
CA ALA A 584 21.40 -23.95 13.62
C ALA A 584 21.18 -25.40 14.11
N THR A 585 20.78 -25.56 15.37
CA THR A 585 20.40 -26.82 16.00
C THR A 585 18.97 -27.27 15.69
N ASP A 586 18.11 -26.37 15.20
CA ASP A 586 16.76 -26.70 14.77
C ASP A 586 16.84 -27.53 13.48
N PRO A 587 16.24 -28.73 13.42
CA PRO A 587 16.34 -29.55 12.21
C PRO A 587 15.70 -28.89 10.97
N LEU A 588 14.79 -27.93 11.15
CA LEU A 588 14.20 -27.16 10.05
C LEU A 588 15.13 -26.08 9.49
N ALA A 589 16.19 -25.68 10.20
CA ALA A 589 17.15 -24.68 9.72
C ALA A 589 17.84 -25.12 8.40
N GLN A 590 17.90 -26.44 8.15
CA GLN A 590 18.45 -27.05 6.94
C GLN A 590 17.49 -26.94 5.73
N TYR A 591 16.23 -26.59 5.98
CA TYR A 591 15.12 -26.64 5.04
C TYR A 591 14.36 -25.30 5.06
N PRO A 592 15.01 -24.18 4.69
CA PRO A 592 14.37 -22.87 4.72
C PRO A 592 13.14 -22.86 3.79
N PRO A 593 12.05 -22.19 4.21
CA PRO A 593 10.86 -22.09 3.38
C PRO A 593 11.14 -21.34 2.08
N LEU A 594 10.71 -21.90 0.95
CA LEU A 594 10.74 -21.21 -0.33
C LEU A 594 9.53 -20.29 -0.43
N LEU A 595 9.79 -18.99 -0.42
CA LEU A 595 8.76 -17.96 -0.40
C LEU A 595 8.28 -17.63 -1.80
N ASP A 596 6.99 -17.37 -1.92
CA ASP A 596 6.42 -16.76 -3.12
C ASP A 596 6.85 -15.28 -3.17
N PRO A 597 7.27 -14.76 -4.35
CA PRO A 597 7.55 -13.33 -4.50
C PRO A 597 6.30 -12.46 -4.25
N VAL A 598 5.10 -13.02 -4.43
CA VAL A 598 3.84 -12.38 -4.11
C VAL A 598 3.47 -12.69 -2.66
N ARG A 599 3.30 -11.63 -1.87
CA ARG A 599 2.85 -11.70 -0.47
C ARG A 599 1.32 -11.70 -0.41
N TRP A 600 0.79 -12.08 0.75
CA TRP A 600 -0.61 -11.79 1.08
C TRP A 600 -0.84 -10.28 1.06
N SER A 601 -2.09 -9.86 0.87
CA SER A 601 -2.45 -8.45 0.91
C SER A 601 -2.26 -7.80 2.30
N SER A 602 -2.00 -8.61 3.34
CA SER A 602 -1.51 -8.15 4.65
C SER A 602 -0.02 -7.76 4.66
N GLY A 603 0.73 -8.12 3.62
CA GLY A 603 2.19 -8.02 3.56
C GLY A 603 2.94 -9.25 4.08
N LEU A 604 2.24 -10.24 4.64
CA LEU A 604 2.87 -11.48 5.12
C LEU A 604 3.34 -12.35 3.94
N PRO A 605 4.50 -13.03 4.04
CA PRO A 605 4.95 -13.99 3.06
C PRO A 605 4.06 -15.24 3.05
N ARG A 606 4.20 -16.02 1.99
CA ARG A 606 3.55 -17.32 1.82
C ARG A 606 4.48 -18.27 1.08
N PHE A 607 4.25 -19.57 1.18
CA PHE A 607 5.02 -20.56 0.42
C PHE A 607 4.82 -20.39 -1.09
N LEU A 608 5.88 -20.60 -1.87
CA LEU A 608 5.77 -20.74 -3.32
C LEU A 608 5.03 -22.05 -3.66
N LEU A 609 3.76 -21.97 -4.09
CA LEU A 609 2.95 -23.16 -4.38
C LEU A 609 3.60 -24.09 -5.41
N SER A 610 4.27 -23.54 -6.43
CA SER A 610 4.93 -24.33 -7.47
C SER A 610 6.12 -25.18 -6.98
N ALA A 611 6.62 -24.89 -5.78
CA ALA A 611 7.63 -25.69 -5.08
C ALA A 611 7.00 -26.78 -4.19
N LYS A 612 5.76 -26.58 -3.71
CA LYS A 612 5.02 -27.55 -2.89
C LYS A 612 4.74 -28.81 -3.70
N GLY A 613 5.45 -29.90 -3.42
CA GLY A 613 5.26 -31.21 -4.07
C GLY A 613 6.30 -31.60 -5.14
N ARG A 614 7.38 -30.83 -5.34
CA ARG A 614 8.52 -31.28 -6.17
C ARG A 614 9.32 -32.38 -5.44
N ARG A 615 10.17 -33.12 -6.20
CA ARG A 615 10.83 -34.40 -5.83
C ARG A 615 11.69 -34.40 -4.55
N HIS A 616 11.92 -33.25 -3.91
CA HIS A 616 12.58 -33.13 -2.60
C HIS A 616 11.67 -32.34 -1.66
N GLY A 617 10.87 -33.06 -0.88
CA GLY A 617 9.72 -32.50 -0.17
C GLY A 617 10.08 -31.42 0.85
N LEU A 618 11.10 -31.67 1.69
CA LEU A 618 11.51 -30.70 2.69
C LEU A 618 12.27 -29.50 2.11
N ALA A 619 12.81 -29.60 0.89
CA ALA A 619 13.54 -28.50 0.26
C ALA A 619 12.68 -27.26 -0.05
N ALA A 620 11.35 -27.42 -0.10
CA ALA A 620 10.41 -26.31 -0.20
C ALA A 620 10.09 -25.66 1.18
N GLY A 621 10.61 -26.22 2.27
CA GLY A 621 10.26 -25.94 3.66
C GLY A 621 9.08 -26.76 4.15
N ALA A 622 9.07 -27.06 5.46
CA ALA A 622 7.98 -27.77 6.12
C ALA A 622 6.97 -26.83 6.79
N GLN A 623 7.48 -25.74 7.40
CA GLN A 623 6.72 -24.77 8.17
C GLN A 623 7.24 -23.37 7.85
N LEU A 624 6.33 -22.42 7.64
CA LEU A 624 6.61 -21.00 7.53
C LEU A 624 5.91 -20.30 8.71
N PRO A 625 6.61 -20.02 9.82
CA PRO A 625 6.07 -19.23 10.91
C PRO A 625 5.71 -17.84 10.40
N LEU A 626 4.52 -17.32 10.76
CA LEU A 626 4.06 -16.00 10.34
C LEU A 626 4.19 -14.99 11.50
N PHE A 627 3.45 -15.20 12.59
CA PHE A 627 3.50 -14.35 13.77
C PHE A 627 2.92 -15.07 15.00
N ARG A 628 3.03 -14.44 16.17
CA ARG A 628 2.34 -14.85 17.39
C ARG A 628 1.20 -13.89 17.66
N THR A 629 0.06 -14.42 18.08
CA THR A 629 -1.13 -13.65 18.42
C THR A 629 -1.78 -14.18 19.69
N ASP A 630 -2.54 -13.32 20.36
CA ASP A 630 -3.34 -13.74 21.50
C ASP A 630 -4.58 -14.50 21.02
N THR A 631 -4.69 -15.76 21.44
CA THR A 631 -5.82 -16.65 21.14
C THR A 631 -6.81 -16.79 22.28
N SER A 632 -6.62 -16.06 23.39
CA SER A 632 -7.40 -16.19 24.62
C SER A 632 -8.90 -16.05 24.41
N GLY A 633 -9.33 -15.04 23.64
CA GLY A 633 -10.76 -14.79 23.38
C GLY A 633 -11.46 -15.94 22.66
N LEU A 634 -10.86 -16.47 21.58
CA LEU A 634 -11.42 -17.63 20.89
C LEU A 634 -11.31 -18.89 21.75
N LYS A 635 -10.19 -19.07 22.47
CA LYS A 635 -9.99 -20.22 23.37
C LYS A 635 -11.10 -20.29 24.42
N ALA A 636 -11.43 -19.16 25.07
CA ALA A 636 -12.53 -19.07 26.02
C ALA A 636 -13.88 -19.42 25.37
N ALA A 637 -14.19 -18.83 24.20
CA ALA A 637 -15.42 -19.11 23.47
C ALA A 637 -15.58 -20.60 23.08
N LEU A 638 -14.46 -21.29 22.80
CA LEU A 638 -14.47 -22.71 22.49
C LEU A 638 -14.57 -23.60 23.73
N GLN A 639 -14.09 -23.13 24.89
CA GLN A 639 -14.23 -23.81 26.17
C GLN A 639 -15.65 -23.72 26.73
N GLU A 640 -16.42 -22.71 26.31
CA GLU A 640 -17.84 -22.59 26.63
C GLU A 640 -18.74 -23.56 25.83
N LEU A 641 -18.21 -24.16 24.75
CA LEU A 641 -18.94 -25.18 24.01
C LEU A 641 -19.09 -26.45 24.85
N ALA A 642 -20.27 -27.06 24.79
CA ALA A 642 -20.44 -28.40 25.32
C ALA A 642 -19.64 -29.39 24.47
N ASP A 643 -19.18 -30.50 25.04
CA ASP A 643 -18.47 -31.52 24.27
C ASP A 643 -19.30 -32.03 23.07
N SER A 644 -20.63 -32.12 23.26
CA SER A 644 -21.60 -32.49 22.22
C SER A 644 -21.71 -31.50 21.06
N ASP A 645 -21.31 -30.22 21.24
CA ASP A 645 -21.31 -29.24 20.14
C ASP A 645 -20.34 -29.64 19.02
N TRP A 646 -19.37 -30.51 19.30
CA TRP A 646 -18.43 -31.04 18.31
C TRP A 646 -18.96 -32.25 17.56
N ASP A 647 -20.11 -32.79 17.98
CA ASP A 647 -20.69 -34.01 17.45
C ASP A 647 -21.61 -33.72 16.26
N GLU A 648 -21.76 -34.74 15.42
CA GLU A 648 -22.54 -34.66 14.18
C GLU A 648 -24.00 -34.25 14.42
N GLU A 649 -24.63 -34.75 15.48
CA GLU A 649 -26.04 -34.46 15.79
C GLU A 649 -26.28 -32.97 15.99
N VAL A 650 -25.48 -32.32 16.84
CA VAL A 650 -25.62 -30.89 17.12
C VAL A 650 -25.22 -30.05 15.91
N GLN A 651 -24.14 -30.41 15.21
CA GLN A 651 -23.71 -29.71 13.99
C GLN A 651 -24.77 -29.79 12.89
N ARG A 652 -25.40 -30.96 12.70
CA ARG A 652 -26.53 -31.12 11.75
C ARG A 652 -27.71 -30.25 12.14
N ALA A 653 -28.05 -30.14 13.42
CA ALA A 653 -29.24 -29.41 13.87
C ALA A 653 -29.06 -27.88 13.88
N SER A 654 -27.86 -27.41 14.25
CA SER A 654 -27.62 -26.00 14.59
C SER A 654 -26.63 -25.27 13.67
N ASN A 655 -25.88 -26.02 12.86
CA ASN A 655 -24.99 -25.49 11.83
C ASN A 655 -25.49 -26.00 10.45
N ALA A 656 -24.61 -26.45 9.57
CA ALA A 656 -24.93 -27.24 8.39
C ALA A 656 -24.00 -28.47 8.38
N TRP A 657 -24.29 -29.46 7.54
CA TRP A 657 -23.53 -30.71 7.52
C TRP A 657 -23.12 -31.16 6.12
N ILE A 658 -22.00 -31.88 6.05
CA ILE A 658 -21.53 -32.55 4.83
C ILE A 658 -21.39 -34.05 5.11
N ASP A 659 -22.29 -34.84 4.54
CA ASP A 659 -22.28 -36.30 4.59
C ASP A 659 -21.20 -36.90 3.66
N GLY A 660 -20.88 -38.18 3.82
CA GLY A 660 -19.94 -38.93 2.96
C GLY A 660 -18.46 -38.79 3.35
N ARG A 661 -18.14 -38.18 4.50
CA ARG A 661 -16.77 -37.92 4.96
C ARG A 661 -16.27 -38.86 6.07
N THR A 662 -17.18 -39.50 6.80
CA THR A 662 -16.90 -40.27 8.03
C THR A 662 -15.83 -41.34 7.82
N LYS A 663 -15.95 -42.13 6.75
CA LYS A 663 -15.00 -43.22 6.44
C LYS A 663 -13.54 -42.75 6.28
N VAL A 664 -13.32 -41.56 5.72
CA VAL A 664 -11.97 -41.01 5.54
C VAL A 664 -11.42 -40.45 6.85
N LEU A 665 -12.29 -39.81 7.64
CA LEU A 665 -11.94 -39.28 8.96
C LEU A 665 -11.53 -40.42 9.91
N ASP A 666 -12.32 -41.48 9.99
CA ASP A 666 -12.03 -42.62 10.88
C ASP A 666 -10.74 -43.35 10.49
N MET A 667 -10.46 -43.46 9.19
CA MET A 667 -9.28 -44.17 8.69
C MET A 667 -7.96 -43.47 9.04
N PHE A 668 -7.91 -42.14 8.98
CA PHE A 668 -6.66 -41.37 9.14
C PHE A 668 -6.61 -40.51 10.41
N LYS A 669 -7.76 -40.11 10.95
CA LYS A 669 -7.91 -39.07 11.97
C LYS A 669 -8.89 -39.51 13.08
N ALA A 670 -8.75 -40.75 13.54
CA ALA A 670 -9.54 -41.27 14.66
C ALA A 670 -9.38 -40.40 15.92
N GLY A 671 -10.49 -39.99 16.53
CA GLY A 671 -10.50 -39.12 17.71
C GLY A 671 -10.33 -37.62 17.42
N THR A 672 -10.52 -37.21 16.15
CA THR A 672 -10.59 -35.80 15.77
C THR A 672 -12.01 -35.39 15.42
N ARG A 673 -12.40 -34.18 15.83
CA ARG A 673 -13.69 -33.56 15.48
C ARG A 673 -13.44 -32.17 14.89
N SER A 674 -14.42 -31.64 14.16
CA SER A 674 -14.27 -30.33 13.54
C SER A 674 -15.58 -29.58 13.40
N ILE A 675 -15.52 -28.27 13.60
CA ILE A 675 -16.59 -27.32 13.24
C ILE A 675 -16.20 -26.67 11.92
N LEU A 676 -17.06 -26.78 10.92
CA LEU A 676 -16.84 -26.17 9.61
C LEU A 676 -17.44 -24.77 9.60
N LEU A 677 -16.65 -23.79 9.17
CA LEU A 677 -17.07 -22.39 8.99
C LEU A 677 -17.10 -22.02 7.49
N VAL A 678 -16.11 -22.50 6.74
CA VAL A 678 -16.09 -22.53 5.27
C VAL A 678 -15.55 -23.88 4.82
N PHE A 679 -16.14 -24.50 3.81
CA PHE A 679 -15.64 -25.77 3.27
C PHE A 679 -15.84 -25.86 1.76
N SER A 680 -14.90 -26.47 1.07
CA SER A 680 -14.92 -26.62 -0.39
C SER A 680 -14.78 -28.05 -0.86
N ASP A 681 -15.14 -28.27 -2.13
CA ASP A 681 -14.89 -29.52 -2.83
C ASP A 681 -13.38 -29.85 -3.00
N GLN A 682 -13.07 -30.96 -3.66
CA GLN A 682 -11.69 -31.47 -3.74
C GLN A 682 -10.76 -30.56 -4.56
N ASP A 683 -11.26 -29.90 -5.60
CA ASP A 683 -10.49 -28.93 -6.39
C ASP A 683 -10.48 -27.52 -5.76
N GLY A 684 -11.31 -27.29 -4.74
CA GLY A 684 -11.36 -26.04 -3.98
C GLY A 684 -12.14 -24.93 -4.67
N GLY A 685 -12.95 -25.27 -5.69
CA GLY A 685 -13.70 -24.30 -6.48
C GLY A 685 -15.09 -23.98 -5.92
N ASN A 686 -15.79 -24.98 -5.38
CA ASN A 686 -17.13 -24.81 -4.80
C ASN A 686 -17.03 -24.63 -3.28
N ALA A 687 -16.87 -23.39 -2.82
CA ALA A 687 -16.75 -23.05 -1.41
C ALA A 687 -18.11 -22.69 -0.79
N LEU A 688 -18.40 -23.29 0.35
CA LEU A 688 -19.65 -23.16 1.08
C LEU A 688 -19.36 -22.53 2.45
N ARG A 689 -20.09 -21.47 2.81
CA ARG A 689 -20.02 -20.83 4.13
C ARG A 689 -21.13 -21.38 5.01
N PHE A 690 -20.75 -21.80 6.22
CA PHE A 690 -21.62 -22.45 7.18
C PHE A 690 -22.25 -21.41 8.14
N PRO A 691 -23.45 -21.64 8.68
CA PRO A 691 -24.10 -20.73 9.63
C PRO A 691 -23.23 -20.35 10.83
N TRP A 692 -22.48 -21.30 11.40
CA TRP A 692 -21.62 -21.04 12.55
C TRP A 692 -20.43 -20.12 12.26
N TYR A 693 -20.16 -19.78 10.99
CA TYR A 693 -19.22 -18.71 10.66
C TYR A 693 -19.56 -17.43 11.43
N GLN A 694 -20.84 -17.03 11.44
CA GLN A 694 -21.29 -15.80 12.10
C GLN A 694 -21.04 -15.84 13.62
N ARG A 695 -21.23 -17.02 14.23
CA ARG A 695 -20.99 -17.23 15.67
C ARG A 695 -19.54 -16.94 16.06
N PHE A 696 -18.58 -17.29 15.20
CA PHE A 696 -17.15 -17.13 15.49
C PHE A 696 -16.50 -15.92 14.80
N ALA A 697 -17.22 -15.21 13.93
CA ALA A 697 -16.67 -14.14 13.09
C ALA A 697 -15.92 -13.06 13.89
N GLN A 698 -16.47 -12.64 15.03
CA GLN A 698 -15.85 -11.60 15.87
C GLN A 698 -14.43 -11.93 16.35
N TRP A 699 -14.09 -13.21 16.50
CA TRP A 699 -12.74 -13.64 16.88
C TRP A 699 -11.90 -14.04 15.67
N VAL A 700 -12.52 -14.61 14.64
CA VAL A 700 -11.82 -15.19 13.49
C VAL A 700 -11.47 -14.13 12.44
N GLU A 701 -12.37 -13.20 12.12
CA GLU A 701 -12.15 -12.20 11.07
C GLU A 701 -10.97 -11.26 11.33
N PRO A 702 -10.72 -10.78 12.58
CA PRO A 702 -9.52 -9.99 12.86
C PRO A 702 -8.23 -10.75 12.50
N TRP A 703 -8.16 -12.05 12.76
CA TRP A 703 -7.00 -12.85 12.37
C TRP A 703 -6.96 -13.12 10.87
N LEU A 704 -8.09 -13.36 10.21
CA LEU A 704 -8.10 -13.49 8.76
C LEU A 704 -7.59 -12.22 8.06
N LEU A 705 -7.98 -11.05 8.56
CA LEU A 705 -7.46 -9.76 8.09
C LEU A 705 -5.97 -9.59 8.38
N GLN A 706 -5.51 -9.98 9.57
CA GLN A 706 -4.09 -9.91 9.91
C GLN A 706 -3.23 -10.88 9.07
N ILE A 707 -3.75 -12.08 8.78
CA ILE A 707 -3.05 -13.13 8.03
C ILE A 707 -3.06 -12.83 6.53
N LEU A 708 -4.24 -12.59 5.96
CA LEU A 708 -4.45 -12.50 4.51
C LEU A 708 -4.54 -11.07 4.01
N GLY A 709 -5.06 -10.17 4.85
CA GLY A 709 -5.43 -8.82 4.45
C GLY A 709 -6.78 -8.79 3.70
N PRO A 710 -7.33 -7.59 3.46
CA PRO A 710 -8.71 -7.44 3.00
C PRO A 710 -8.95 -8.00 1.59
N VAL A 711 -7.94 -8.01 0.73
CA VAL A 711 -8.08 -8.47 -0.67
C VAL A 711 -8.08 -9.99 -0.77
N ASP A 712 -7.36 -10.69 0.11
CA ASP A 712 -7.23 -12.14 0.00
C ASP A 712 -8.24 -12.92 0.85
N MET A 713 -9.06 -12.24 1.66
CA MET A 713 -10.15 -12.88 2.42
C MET A 713 -11.15 -13.63 1.52
N HIS A 714 -11.36 -13.16 0.30
CA HIS A 714 -12.26 -13.79 -0.67
C HIS A 714 -11.65 -15.04 -1.30
N ASN A 715 -10.39 -15.37 -1.01
CA ASN A 715 -9.70 -16.54 -1.58
C ASN A 715 -9.80 -17.78 -0.67
N ILE A 716 -10.46 -17.67 0.48
CA ILE A 716 -10.60 -18.76 1.46
C ILE A 716 -11.36 -19.92 0.82
N MET A 717 -10.75 -21.09 0.77
CA MET A 717 -11.38 -22.33 0.32
C MET A 717 -11.99 -23.08 1.49
N ARG A 718 -11.28 -23.12 2.62
CA ARG A 718 -11.72 -23.82 3.83
C ARG A 718 -11.31 -23.06 5.08
N LEU A 719 -12.18 -23.10 6.06
CA LEU A 719 -12.00 -22.50 7.37
C LEU A 719 -12.69 -23.41 8.39
N GLN A 720 -11.91 -24.03 9.27
CA GLN A 720 -12.44 -25.00 10.22
C GLN A 720 -11.71 -24.94 11.56
N LEU A 721 -12.46 -25.14 12.64
CA LEU A 721 -11.91 -25.39 13.96
C LEU A 721 -11.75 -26.89 14.10
N ALA A 722 -10.52 -27.35 14.36
CA ALA A 722 -10.20 -28.76 14.48
C ALA A 722 -9.73 -29.07 15.90
N VAL A 723 -10.40 -30.01 16.56
CA VAL A 723 -10.04 -30.51 17.90
C VAL A 723 -9.49 -31.94 17.81
N MET A 724 -8.41 -32.18 18.55
CA MET A 724 -7.88 -33.51 18.85
C MET A 724 -8.14 -33.81 20.31
N ALA A 725 -8.78 -34.94 20.60
CA ALA A 725 -8.93 -35.43 21.97
C ALA A 725 -7.57 -35.79 22.60
N PRO A 726 -7.45 -35.82 23.93
CA PRO A 726 -6.27 -36.36 24.61
C PRO A 726 -5.87 -37.74 24.07
N HIS A 727 -4.57 -37.98 23.95
CA HIS A 727 -3.96 -39.24 23.47
C HIS A 727 -4.37 -39.70 22.06
N SER A 728 -5.08 -38.87 21.29
CA SER A 728 -5.44 -39.20 19.91
C SER A 728 -4.23 -39.07 18.97
N THR A 729 -4.27 -39.79 17.85
CA THR A 729 -3.24 -39.76 16.83
C THR A 729 -3.84 -39.56 15.45
N ILE A 730 -3.38 -38.51 14.76
CA ILE A 730 -3.54 -38.37 13.32
C ILE A 730 -2.42 -39.19 12.66
N ARG A 731 -2.81 -40.27 11.98
CA ARG A 731 -1.88 -41.16 11.30
C ARG A 731 -1.14 -40.42 10.19
N GLN A 732 0.06 -40.91 9.86
CA GLN A 732 0.85 -40.33 8.79
C GLN A 732 0.07 -40.35 7.48
N HIS A 733 -0.16 -39.17 6.92
CA HIS A 733 -0.85 -38.97 5.65
C HIS A 733 -0.27 -37.77 4.91
N MET A 734 -0.59 -37.65 3.63
CA MET A 734 -0.30 -36.47 2.82
C MET A 734 -1.63 -35.92 2.34
N ASP A 735 -1.85 -34.62 2.49
CA ASP A 735 -3.06 -34.03 1.96
C ASP A 735 -3.05 -34.10 0.42
N SER A 736 -4.21 -34.44 -0.14
CA SER A 736 -4.39 -34.62 -1.58
C SER A 736 -5.66 -33.93 -2.06
N GLY A 737 -5.73 -33.67 -3.37
CA GLY A 737 -6.78 -32.86 -4.00
C GLY A 737 -6.25 -31.50 -4.46
N GLY A 738 -7.02 -30.83 -5.31
CA GLY A 738 -6.67 -29.51 -5.86
C GLY A 738 -6.60 -28.44 -4.77
N TYR A 739 -7.43 -28.50 -3.72
CA TYR A 739 -7.29 -27.56 -2.59
C TYR A 739 -5.93 -27.66 -1.89
N ALA A 740 -5.32 -28.85 -1.86
CA ALA A 740 -4.03 -29.06 -1.21
C ALA A 740 -2.87 -28.66 -2.14
N GLU A 741 -3.02 -28.87 -3.44
CA GLU A 741 -2.01 -28.54 -4.46
C GLU A 741 -1.98 -27.05 -4.79
N ALA A 742 -3.15 -26.43 -4.93
CA ALA A 742 -3.31 -25.03 -5.30
C ALA A 742 -3.65 -24.12 -4.11
N GLY A 743 -3.44 -24.60 -2.88
CA GLY A 743 -3.80 -23.90 -1.66
C GLY A 743 -2.67 -23.77 -0.65
N HIS A 744 -2.72 -22.67 0.08
CA HIS A 744 -1.92 -22.42 1.27
C HIS A 744 -2.68 -22.92 2.49
N ARG A 745 -2.07 -23.78 3.31
CA ARG A 745 -2.67 -24.30 4.55
C ARG A 745 -2.05 -23.59 5.75
N ILE A 746 -2.83 -22.71 6.38
CA ILE A 746 -2.40 -21.91 7.52
C ILE A 746 -3.07 -22.45 8.80
N HIS A 747 -2.30 -22.51 9.87
CA HIS A 747 -2.75 -22.90 11.20
C HIS A 747 -2.62 -21.72 12.15
N VAL A 748 -3.66 -21.46 12.94
CA VAL A 748 -3.58 -20.68 14.18
C VAL A 748 -3.72 -21.67 15.34
N VAL A 749 -2.70 -21.76 16.18
CA VAL A 749 -2.69 -22.67 17.34
C VAL A 749 -3.49 -22.03 18.48
N VAL A 750 -4.75 -22.43 18.64
CA VAL A 750 -5.63 -21.86 19.67
C VAL A 750 -5.33 -22.47 21.04
N GLN A 751 -5.15 -23.79 21.08
CA GLN A 751 -4.79 -24.55 22.29
C GLN A 751 -3.87 -25.72 21.93
N THR A 752 -2.79 -25.91 22.69
CA THR A 752 -1.86 -27.04 22.55
C THR A 752 -1.24 -27.42 23.90
N ASN A 753 -0.42 -28.46 23.96
CA ASN A 753 0.25 -28.89 25.18
C ASN A 753 1.66 -29.46 24.89
N PRO A 754 2.56 -29.53 25.89
CA PRO A 754 3.93 -30.02 25.70
C PRO A 754 4.03 -31.49 25.25
N GLY A 755 2.99 -32.29 25.44
CA GLY A 755 2.94 -33.70 24.99
C GLY A 755 2.66 -33.87 23.49
N VAL A 756 2.43 -32.78 22.75
CA VAL A 756 2.16 -32.83 21.31
C VAL A 756 3.45 -33.11 20.54
N THR A 757 3.40 -34.14 19.68
CA THR A 757 4.44 -34.41 18.69
C THR A 757 3.86 -34.25 17.29
N PHE A 758 4.27 -33.20 16.57
CA PHE A 758 3.89 -32.97 15.18
C PHE A 758 5.09 -33.26 14.29
N LEU A 759 5.02 -34.30 13.47
CA LEU A 759 6.09 -34.69 12.55
C LEU A 759 5.72 -34.38 11.10
N VAL A 760 6.69 -33.88 10.34
CA VAL A 760 6.65 -33.78 8.89
C VAL A 760 7.80 -34.56 8.29
N CYS A 761 7.52 -35.44 7.35
CA CYS A 761 8.45 -36.40 6.79
C CYS A 761 8.66 -36.21 5.31
N GLU A 762 9.87 -36.49 4.82
CA GLU A 762 10.11 -36.61 3.40
C GLU A 762 9.25 -37.73 2.79
N PRO A 763 8.70 -37.52 1.58
CA PRO A 763 8.08 -38.60 0.85
C PRO A 763 9.15 -39.65 0.54
N SER A 764 8.94 -40.92 0.93
CA SER A 764 9.88 -41.96 0.51
C SER A 764 9.95 -41.98 -1.01
N LYS A 765 11.17 -41.97 -1.56
CA LYS A 765 11.42 -42.37 -2.94
C LYS A 765 10.98 -43.83 -3.08
N ARG A 766 9.68 -44.07 -3.30
CA ARG A 766 9.25 -45.31 -3.95
C ARG A 766 9.75 -45.20 -5.38
N GLY A 767 11.02 -45.53 -5.58
CA GLY A 767 11.44 -46.10 -6.85
C GLY A 767 10.47 -47.23 -7.16
N LYS A 768 10.20 -47.45 -8.44
CA LYS A 768 9.57 -48.69 -8.90
C LYS A 768 10.52 -49.85 -8.56
N ALA A 769 10.62 -50.22 -7.29
CA ALA A 769 11.31 -51.43 -6.89
C ALA A 769 10.53 -52.55 -7.57
N ALA A 770 11.20 -53.25 -8.49
CA ALA A 770 10.67 -54.42 -9.13
C ALA A 770 10.13 -55.35 -8.04
N ALA A 771 8.90 -55.81 -8.22
CA ALA A 771 8.23 -56.70 -7.28
C ALA A 771 9.16 -57.88 -6.94
N GLY A 772 9.67 -57.93 -5.71
CA GLY A 772 10.47 -59.07 -5.24
C GLY A 772 11.71 -58.73 -4.41
N GLN A 773 12.20 -57.50 -4.38
CA GLN A 773 13.31 -57.13 -3.48
C GLN A 773 12.76 -56.49 -2.20
N ALA A 774 13.09 -57.09 -1.05
CA ALA A 774 12.86 -56.51 0.26
C ALA A 774 13.50 -55.12 0.26
N ALA A 775 12.66 -54.08 0.26
CA ALA A 775 13.14 -52.71 0.33
C ALA A 775 13.78 -52.53 1.70
N ASP A 776 15.11 -52.46 1.75
CA ASP A 776 15.81 -51.95 2.91
C ASP A 776 15.18 -50.60 3.26
N HIS A 777 14.53 -50.55 4.42
CA HIS A 777 13.80 -49.41 4.92
C HIS A 777 14.81 -48.33 5.31
N GLU A 778 15.30 -47.57 4.33
CA GLU A 778 16.01 -46.34 4.62
C GLU A 778 15.08 -45.46 5.48
N PRO A 779 15.49 -45.09 6.70
CA PRO A 779 14.62 -44.37 7.62
C PRO A 779 14.19 -43.06 6.97
N ARG A 780 12.87 -42.86 6.86
CA ARG A 780 12.32 -41.60 6.37
C ARG A 780 12.76 -40.48 7.30
N LEU A 781 13.41 -39.46 6.74
CA LEU A 781 13.70 -38.25 7.50
C LEU A 781 12.38 -37.60 7.90
N CYS A 782 12.12 -37.55 9.20
CA CYS A 782 10.98 -36.86 9.80
C CYS A 782 11.51 -35.78 10.74
N VAL A 783 10.96 -34.58 10.60
CA VAL A 783 11.34 -33.40 11.37
C VAL A 783 10.17 -33.02 12.28
N PRO A 784 10.40 -32.83 13.59
CA PRO A 784 9.37 -32.29 14.47
C PRO A 784 9.12 -30.81 14.16
N LEU A 785 7.86 -30.42 14.14
CA LEU A 785 7.45 -29.02 14.09
C LEU A 785 7.22 -28.48 15.49
N HIS A 786 7.76 -27.30 15.76
CA HIS A 786 7.42 -26.57 16.97
C HIS A 786 6.03 -25.93 16.83
N VAL A 787 5.14 -26.23 17.77
CA VAL A 787 3.79 -25.69 17.85
C VAL A 787 3.47 -25.29 19.28
N GLU A 788 3.26 -23.99 19.48
CA GLU A 788 2.89 -23.38 20.76
C GLU A 788 1.61 -22.57 20.61
N GLU A 789 0.90 -22.32 21.70
CA GLU A 789 -0.32 -21.50 21.68
C GLU A 789 -0.02 -20.10 21.13
N GLY A 790 -0.93 -19.59 20.30
CA GLY A 790 -0.79 -18.29 19.65
C GLY A 790 0.08 -18.29 18.39
N LEU A 791 0.83 -19.37 18.09
CA LEU A 791 1.62 -19.44 16.87
C LEU A 791 0.71 -19.51 15.63
N VAL A 792 0.96 -18.61 14.68
CA VAL A 792 0.37 -18.63 13.35
C VAL A 792 1.43 -19.06 12.36
N PHE A 793 1.16 -20.10 11.56
CA PHE A 793 2.12 -20.62 10.58
C PHE A 793 1.45 -21.23 9.35
N GLU A 794 2.12 -21.14 8.20
CA GLU A 794 1.76 -21.93 7.02
C GLU A 794 2.45 -23.30 7.08
N LEU A 795 1.71 -24.37 6.81
CA LEU A 795 2.17 -25.75 6.71
C LEU A 795 2.35 -26.14 5.24
N ASN A 796 3.45 -26.81 4.92
CA ASN A 796 3.56 -27.54 3.66
C ASN A 796 2.80 -28.87 3.74
N ASN A 797 1.49 -28.78 3.57
CA ASN A 797 0.53 -29.88 3.60
C ASN A 797 0.73 -30.97 2.51
N ARG A 798 1.61 -30.70 1.53
CA ARG A 798 2.04 -31.67 0.50
C ARG A 798 3.15 -32.60 0.98
N LEU A 799 3.58 -32.47 2.23
CA LEU A 799 4.47 -33.42 2.90
C LEU A 799 3.70 -34.43 3.73
N ALA A 800 4.27 -35.63 3.87
CA ALA A 800 3.68 -36.65 4.71
C ALA A 800 3.82 -36.21 6.17
N HIS A 801 2.72 -36.15 6.92
CA HIS A 801 2.73 -35.60 8.26
C HIS A 801 1.81 -36.37 9.21
N SER A 802 2.14 -36.34 10.49
CA SER A 802 1.41 -37.02 11.57
C SER A 802 1.43 -36.18 12.84
N VAL A 803 0.42 -36.36 13.69
CA VAL A 803 0.32 -35.67 14.98
C VAL A 803 -0.08 -36.68 16.04
N THR A 804 0.67 -36.74 17.13
CA THR A 804 0.27 -37.44 18.36
C THR A 804 0.00 -36.38 19.43
N ASN A 805 -1.18 -36.43 20.04
CA ASN A 805 -1.57 -35.48 21.08
C ASN A 805 -1.23 -36.02 22.48
N GLY A 806 -0.92 -35.12 23.41
CA GLY A 806 -0.71 -35.44 24.82
C GLY A 806 -2.01 -35.50 25.62
N ASP A 807 -1.93 -35.11 26.90
CA ASP A 807 -2.98 -35.37 27.90
C ASP A 807 -4.12 -34.34 27.88
N GLN A 808 -4.00 -33.28 27.07
CA GLN A 808 -4.97 -32.19 26.97
C GLN A 808 -5.51 -32.08 25.54
N PRO A 809 -6.74 -31.59 25.34
CA PRO A 809 -7.25 -31.36 24.01
C PRO A 809 -6.40 -30.30 23.29
N ARG A 810 -6.24 -30.48 21.98
CA ARG A 810 -5.51 -29.56 21.11
C ARG A 810 -6.48 -29.00 20.08
N ILE A 811 -6.52 -27.67 19.95
CA ILE A 811 -7.45 -26.97 19.06
C ILE A 811 -6.69 -26.04 18.13
N HIS A 812 -6.94 -26.17 16.83
CA HIS A 812 -6.38 -25.29 15.80
C HIS A 812 -7.51 -24.71 14.94
N LEU A 813 -7.39 -23.43 14.59
CA LEU A 813 -8.10 -22.90 13.42
C LEU A 813 -7.24 -23.23 12.18
N VAL A 814 -7.84 -23.90 11.20
CA VAL A 814 -7.18 -24.29 9.95
C VAL A 814 -7.82 -23.53 8.81
N ILE A 815 -6.98 -22.90 8.00
CA ILE A 815 -7.37 -22.05 6.88
C ILE A 815 -6.69 -22.60 5.62
N ASP A 816 -7.48 -22.96 4.61
CA ASP A 816 -6.97 -23.24 3.27
C ASP A 816 -7.34 -22.07 2.35
N VAL A 817 -6.35 -21.46 1.69
CA VAL A 817 -6.53 -20.23 0.89
C VAL A 817 -5.91 -20.39 -0.48
N ALA A 818 -6.63 -19.99 -1.52
CA ALA A 818 -6.13 -19.96 -2.89
C ALA A 818 -5.42 -18.64 -3.22
N GLU A 819 -4.73 -18.56 -4.37
CA GLU A 819 -4.18 -17.30 -4.88
C GLU A 819 -5.21 -16.46 -5.68
N SER A 820 -6.44 -16.96 -5.78
CA SER A 820 -7.52 -16.34 -6.55
C SER A 820 -8.84 -16.51 -5.81
N ALA A 821 -9.74 -15.54 -5.99
CA ALA A 821 -11.04 -15.52 -5.33
C ALA A 821 -11.83 -16.82 -5.51
N ARG A 822 -12.58 -17.16 -4.46
CA ARG A 822 -13.46 -18.32 -4.34
C ARG A 822 -14.83 -17.81 -3.89
N PRO A 823 -15.85 -17.81 -4.76
CA PRO A 823 -17.17 -17.39 -4.35
C PRO A 823 -17.70 -18.34 -3.28
N HIS A 824 -18.26 -17.79 -2.21
CA HIS A 824 -18.87 -18.55 -1.13
C HIS A 824 -20.38 -18.60 -1.33
N ARG A 825 -20.97 -19.80 -1.37
CA ARG A 825 -22.42 -19.98 -1.20
C ARG A 825 -22.73 -20.14 0.29
N GLN A 826 -23.68 -19.36 0.80
CA GLN A 826 -24.13 -19.47 2.19
C GLN A 826 -25.07 -20.67 2.34
N LEU A 827 -24.82 -21.54 3.32
CA LEU A 827 -25.72 -22.63 3.70
C LEU A 827 -26.70 -22.19 4.78
N ARG A 828 -27.88 -22.85 4.81
CA ARG A 828 -28.90 -22.67 5.85
C ARG A 828 -28.58 -23.52 7.08
N VAL A 829 -29.11 -23.12 8.24
CA VAL A 829 -29.11 -23.97 9.43
C VAL A 829 -29.89 -25.25 9.13
N GLY A 830 -29.34 -26.41 9.48
CA GLY A 830 -29.96 -27.71 9.18
C GLY A 830 -29.66 -28.26 7.78
N GLU A 831 -29.03 -27.49 6.89
CA GLU A 831 -28.81 -27.94 5.51
C GLU A 831 -27.77 -29.06 5.46
N VAL A 832 -28.12 -30.16 4.79
CA VAL A 832 -27.25 -31.33 4.63
C VAL A 832 -26.85 -31.47 3.17
N CYS A 833 -25.55 -31.30 2.90
CA CYS A 833 -24.95 -31.58 1.60
C CYS A 833 -24.29 -32.97 1.60
N SER A 834 -24.14 -33.58 0.42
CA SER A 834 -23.45 -34.86 0.23
C SER A 834 -22.08 -34.65 -0.42
N TYR A 835 -21.03 -35.27 0.13
CA TYR A 835 -19.70 -35.30 -0.47
C TYR A 835 -19.43 -36.65 -1.15
N GLY A 836 -19.31 -36.64 -2.47
CA GLY A 836 -19.07 -37.84 -3.27
C GLY A 836 -18.18 -37.54 -4.46
N SER A 837 -17.26 -38.45 -4.79
CA SER A 837 -16.34 -38.33 -5.93
C SER A 837 -15.59 -36.98 -5.98
N GLY A 838 -15.24 -36.44 -4.80
CA GLY A 838 -14.53 -35.18 -4.68
C GLY A 838 -15.40 -33.93 -4.87
N LYS A 839 -16.71 -34.05 -5.03
CA LYS A 839 -17.65 -32.92 -5.22
C LYS A 839 -18.66 -32.85 -4.07
N ILE A 840 -19.05 -31.62 -3.72
CA ILE A 840 -20.13 -31.37 -2.77
C ILE A 840 -21.40 -31.05 -3.56
N VAL A 841 -22.47 -31.78 -3.26
CA VAL A 841 -23.80 -31.55 -3.83
C VAL A 841 -24.74 -31.21 -2.67
N CYS A 842 -25.29 -30.01 -2.69
CA CYS A 842 -26.30 -29.57 -1.74
C CYS A 842 -27.69 -29.61 -2.40
N PRO A 843 -28.77 -29.70 -1.60
CA PRO A 843 -30.12 -29.50 -2.12
C PRO A 843 -30.21 -28.20 -2.94
N PRO A 844 -31.04 -28.16 -4.00
CA PRO A 844 -31.28 -26.92 -4.71
C PRO A 844 -31.84 -25.90 -3.71
N GLU A 845 -31.49 -24.63 -3.89
CA GLU A 845 -32.20 -23.56 -3.21
C GLU A 845 -33.67 -23.67 -3.62
N GLU A 846 -34.53 -23.97 -2.65
CA GLU A 846 -35.96 -23.77 -2.83
C GLU A 846 -36.09 -22.32 -3.25
N LYS A 847 -36.45 -22.08 -4.52
CA LYS A 847 -36.88 -20.76 -4.94
C LYS A 847 -38.04 -20.46 -4.01
N GLU A 848 -37.86 -19.53 -3.08
CA GLU A 848 -38.97 -18.99 -2.31
C GLU A 848 -40.04 -18.64 -3.34
N GLU A 849 -41.17 -19.37 -3.32
CA GLU A 849 -42.32 -19.00 -4.12
C GLU A 849 -42.78 -17.66 -3.57
N GLU A 850 -42.26 -16.59 -4.17
CA GLU A 850 -42.49 -15.18 -3.85
C GLU A 850 -43.95 -14.74 -4.12
N GLY A 851 -44.89 -15.68 -4.12
CA GLY A 851 -46.28 -15.47 -4.52
C GLY A 851 -47.24 -16.36 -3.76
N LYS A 852 -47.53 -16.03 -2.50
CA LYS A 852 -48.82 -16.35 -1.86
C LYS A 852 -49.15 -15.65 -0.53
N ALA A 853 -48.29 -14.77 -0.03
CA ALA A 853 -48.53 -14.11 1.26
C ALA A 853 -49.36 -12.81 1.20
N THR A 854 -49.93 -12.44 0.04
CA THR A 854 -50.74 -11.20 -0.09
C THR A 854 -52.25 -11.41 -0.28
N GLU A 855 -52.76 -12.63 -0.36
CA GLU A 855 -54.22 -12.86 -0.50
C GLU A 855 -54.93 -13.09 0.86
N ASP A 856 -54.24 -13.51 1.92
CA ASP A 856 -54.87 -13.76 3.23
C ASP A 856 -54.88 -12.53 4.16
N ALA A 857 -54.29 -11.39 3.74
CA ALA A 857 -54.26 -10.15 4.53
C ALA A 857 -55.43 -9.19 4.22
N GLU A 858 -56.22 -9.44 3.16
CA GLU A 858 -57.38 -8.61 2.81
C GLU A 858 -58.70 -9.09 3.44
N GLU A 859 -58.75 -10.27 4.06
CA GLU A 859 -59.97 -10.80 4.69
C GLU A 859 -60.12 -10.44 6.19
N ALA A 860 -59.14 -9.76 6.81
CA ALA A 860 -59.12 -9.48 8.25
C ALA A 860 -59.42 -8.01 8.67
N HIS A 861 -59.77 -7.11 7.75
CA HIS A 861 -60.06 -5.69 8.06
C HIS A 861 -61.49 -5.23 7.74
N GLY A 862 -62.47 -6.13 7.89
CA GLY A 862 -63.89 -5.79 7.96
C GLY A 862 -64.41 -5.76 9.41
N GLY A 863 -64.31 -4.62 10.09
CA GLY A 863 -65.10 -4.36 11.31
C GLY A 863 -64.42 -3.49 12.35
N GLY A 864 -64.99 -2.31 12.63
CA GLY A 864 -64.63 -1.58 13.84
C GLY A 864 -64.78 -0.07 13.87
N ASP A 865 -65.64 0.54 13.05
CA ASP A 865 -66.14 1.89 13.31
C ASP A 865 -67.21 1.80 14.42
N THR A 866 -66.81 2.05 15.67
CA THR A 866 -67.68 2.49 16.79
C THR A 866 -66.84 2.66 18.05
N LEU A 867 -66.26 3.86 18.25
CA LEU A 867 -66.04 4.52 19.57
C LEU A 867 -65.04 5.68 19.42
N ARG A 868 -65.51 6.82 18.87
CA ARG A 868 -65.07 8.18 19.28
C ARG A 868 -66.02 9.25 18.71
N ARG A 869 -67.31 9.12 19.01
CA ARG A 869 -68.15 10.30 19.28
C ARG A 869 -68.27 10.41 20.80
N ALA A 870 -68.08 11.63 21.31
CA ALA A 870 -68.35 12.09 22.68
C ALA A 870 -67.27 11.84 23.75
N ALA A 871 -66.15 12.53 23.60
CA ALA A 871 -65.65 13.46 24.62
C ALA A 871 -65.02 14.65 23.86
N ALA A 872 -65.49 15.88 23.95
CA ALA A 872 -66.26 16.49 25.03
C ALA A 872 -67.52 17.24 24.53
N ARG A 873 -68.63 17.00 25.22
CA ARG A 873 -69.28 18.10 25.92
C ARG A 873 -68.53 18.33 27.22
#